data_AF-A0A5C6CLP5-F1
#
_entry.id   AF-A0A5C6CLP5-F1
#
_cell.length_a   1.000
_cell.length_b   1.000
_cell.length_c   1.000
_cell.angle_alpha   90.00
_cell.angle_beta   90.00
_cell.angle_gamma   90.00
#
_symmetry.space_group_name_H-M   'P 1'
#
loop_
_entity.id
_entity.type
_entity.pdbx_description
1 polymer ?
#
loop_
_entity_poly.entity_id
_entity_poly.type
_entity_poly.pdbx_seq_one_letter_code
_entity_poly.pdbx_strand_id
1 'polypeptide(L)'
;MPRPRNRNDLPTLVARLSQRDRGALARLLTFAASRTQHSELIAALASATTHASPVIAMTGSGGVGKSSLVGCLSNHFASRGEAVGVLACDPQSPVTGGALLGDRCRIVNSEFADRVFVRSLSTASGHQGVAQNLALMLLAMQVYGFDRIFVETVGIGQGDIAVRDLADIVVLVIQPQTGDELQWEKAGILEVVDLVVVNKSDLAGADQTKRDVKQQLHSPALRAIPVISTSIAKREGIETLCLEIDQVLRKSAKKEMSDAESSGQSDVLVGRKMQSIEPSAVIASSDLVLDQIADYVCASANFSDEAWATARVCLLDSLGCGLLSLRYPQCTKLLGPVVPGATLQNGARVPGTSYVLDPVTAAFNLGCMIRWLDYNDTWLAAEWGHPSDNFGGILAVADYLSRQDQALAMRDVLVAAIKAYEIQGVLALQHAFNRVGLDHVILVRIATTAVVTRMLGGTRRQVINALSNAWLDGGALRTYRHAPNTGTRKSWAAGDATRRGVQLALWSMAGEMGYPTALSAPRWGFEDVVLAGETLSIPRPLGCYVIENILFKVAFPAEFHAQTAAEAAIQLHDQVAGRWDAIERIRIETQESAMRIINKTGPLSNAADRDHCLQYIVAVALRKGRLDSDHYEQATADDPAIDAMRDRMEVVEKPRYSTDYLDPDKRSIANAVQVYFSDGTATERIEVEYPLGHRRRRAEALPKLRDKFRVNVGSRFAPGRVSSLEQFFDAGDDFNDMPVRNFMNEFAQT
;
A
#
# COMPACT_ATOMS: atom_id res chain seq x y z
N MET A 1 4.07 -14.14 -34.22
CA MET A 1 4.61 -14.97 -33.12
C MET A 1 5.33 -16.18 -33.68
N PRO A 2 6.44 -16.60 -33.05
CA PRO A 2 6.60 -18.01 -32.70
C PRO A 2 6.80 -18.19 -31.17
N ARG A 3 6.28 -19.32 -30.67
CA ARG A 3 6.08 -19.75 -29.26
C ARG A 3 7.27 -19.52 -28.30
N PRO A 4 7.03 -19.32 -26.98
CA PRO A 4 8.09 -19.32 -25.99
C PRO A 4 8.70 -20.73 -25.91
N ARG A 5 9.97 -20.87 -26.28
CA ARG A 5 10.73 -22.13 -26.19
C ARG A 5 11.11 -22.36 -24.72
N ASN A 6 10.59 -23.46 -24.17
CA ASN A 6 10.98 -24.21 -22.96
C ASN A 6 11.59 -23.45 -21.78
N ARG A 7 10.78 -23.26 -20.72
CA ARG A 7 11.24 -22.98 -19.34
C ARG A 7 12.13 -24.10 -18.75
N ASN A 8 12.07 -25.31 -19.30
CA ASN A 8 12.83 -26.49 -18.83
C ASN A 8 14.34 -26.48 -19.11
N ASP A 9 14.97 -25.35 -19.45
CA ASP A 9 16.40 -25.25 -19.79
C ASP A 9 17.20 -24.30 -18.87
N LEU A 10 16.59 -23.74 -17.81
CA LEU A 10 17.26 -22.80 -16.90
C LEU A 10 18.49 -23.39 -16.19
N PRO A 11 18.44 -24.61 -15.61
CA PRO A 11 19.63 -25.22 -15.01
C PRO A 11 20.75 -25.44 -16.03
N THR A 12 20.42 -25.83 -17.27
CA THR A 12 21.40 -25.99 -18.36
C THR A 12 22.03 -24.65 -18.73
N LEU A 13 21.22 -23.58 -18.80
CA LEU A 13 21.71 -22.23 -19.11
C LEU A 13 22.64 -21.71 -18.01
N VAL A 14 22.33 -21.96 -16.73
CA VAL A 14 23.21 -21.58 -15.62
C VAL A 14 24.49 -22.42 -15.60
N ALA A 15 24.42 -23.74 -15.86
CA ALA A 15 25.62 -24.56 -15.98
C ALA A 15 26.55 -24.09 -17.12
N ARG A 16 25.97 -23.69 -18.26
CA ARG A 16 26.72 -23.09 -19.38
C ARG A 16 27.25 -21.69 -19.04
N LEU A 17 26.50 -20.92 -18.24
CA LEU A 17 26.94 -19.61 -17.75
C LEU A 17 28.26 -19.72 -16.96
N SER A 18 28.36 -20.70 -16.05
CA SER A 18 29.58 -20.99 -15.29
C SER A 18 30.75 -21.47 -16.17
N GLN A 19 30.48 -21.92 -17.40
CA GLN A 19 31.50 -22.27 -18.40
C GLN A 19 31.86 -21.09 -19.32
N ARG A 20 31.49 -19.87 -18.95
CA ARG A 20 31.70 -18.64 -19.73
C ARG A 20 31.04 -18.65 -21.11
N ASP A 21 29.88 -19.30 -21.24
CA ASP A 21 29.10 -19.29 -22.48
C ASP A 21 28.36 -17.96 -22.67
N ARG A 22 28.81 -17.16 -23.65
CA ARG A 22 28.22 -15.86 -24.00
C ARG A 22 26.77 -15.95 -24.47
N GLY A 23 26.41 -17.03 -25.17
CA GLY A 23 25.05 -17.27 -25.65
C GLY A 23 24.09 -17.56 -24.50
N ALA A 24 24.56 -18.31 -23.49
CA ALA A 24 23.81 -18.56 -22.27
C ALA A 24 23.60 -17.26 -21.47
N LEU A 25 24.67 -16.46 -21.27
CA LEU A 25 24.58 -15.14 -20.63
C LEU A 25 23.56 -14.23 -21.34
N ALA A 26 23.65 -14.09 -22.67
CA ALA A 26 22.73 -13.23 -23.42
C ALA A 26 21.25 -13.68 -23.31
N ARG A 27 20.99 -14.98 -23.24
CA ARG A 27 19.64 -15.54 -23.03
C ARG A 27 19.13 -15.30 -21.61
N LEU A 28 19.97 -15.53 -20.61
CA LEU A 28 19.61 -15.28 -19.21
C LEU A 28 19.36 -13.80 -18.93
N LEU A 29 20.18 -12.91 -19.47
CA LEU A 29 19.94 -11.46 -19.39
C LEU A 29 18.63 -11.05 -20.10
N THR A 30 18.29 -11.70 -21.22
CA THR A 30 17.00 -11.49 -21.91
C THR A 30 15.83 -11.99 -21.06
N PHE A 31 15.99 -13.14 -20.40
CA PHE A 31 14.99 -13.69 -19.50
C PHE A 31 14.78 -12.79 -18.29
N ALA A 32 15.85 -12.38 -17.61
CA ALA A 32 15.83 -11.46 -16.46
C ALA A 32 15.21 -10.09 -16.80
N ALA A 33 15.36 -9.62 -18.06
CA ALA A 33 14.79 -8.37 -18.53
C ALA A 33 13.27 -8.45 -18.81
N SER A 34 12.67 -9.64 -18.78
CA SER A 34 11.23 -9.81 -18.99
C SER A 34 10.40 -9.53 -17.73
N ARG A 35 9.12 -9.18 -17.92
CA ARG A 35 8.19 -8.79 -16.84
C ARG A 35 7.62 -9.96 -16.02
N THR A 36 8.16 -11.16 -16.15
CA THR A 36 7.69 -12.35 -15.41
C THR A 36 8.42 -12.48 -14.07
N GLN A 37 7.86 -13.23 -13.13
CA GLN A 37 8.59 -13.63 -11.91
C GLN A 37 9.80 -14.50 -12.26
N HIS A 38 10.90 -14.33 -11.53
CA HIS A 38 12.20 -14.95 -11.79
C HIS A 38 12.68 -15.86 -10.66
N SER A 39 11.79 -16.35 -9.79
CA SER A 39 12.13 -17.15 -8.59
C SER A 39 13.05 -18.34 -8.90
N GLU A 40 12.77 -19.10 -9.97
CA GLU A 40 13.61 -20.21 -10.42
C GLU A 40 14.99 -19.77 -10.90
N LEU A 41 15.10 -18.64 -11.60
CA LEU A 41 16.38 -18.10 -12.06
C LEU A 41 17.22 -17.58 -10.89
N ILE A 42 16.57 -16.90 -9.93
CA ILE A 42 17.22 -16.42 -8.71
C ILE A 42 17.80 -17.60 -7.93
N ALA A 43 17.00 -18.64 -7.69
CA ALA A 43 17.46 -19.84 -6.99
C ALA A 43 18.63 -20.52 -7.74
N ALA A 44 18.53 -20.64 -9.06
CA ALA A 44 19.58 -21.26 -9.87
C ALA A 44 20.89 -20.46 -9.84
N LEU A 45 20.83 -19.13 -9.99
CA LEU A 45 22.03 -18.27 -9.93
C LEU A 45 22.62 -18.17 -8.52
N ALA A 46 21.79 -18.15 -7.48
CA ALA A 46 22.26 -18.12 -6.09
C ALA A 46 23.01 -19.41 -5.70
N SER A 47 22.67 -20.54 -6.35
CA SER A 47 23.38 -21.80 -6.16
C SER A 47 24.70 -21.91 -6.94
N ALA A 48 24.96 -20.99 -7.86
CA ALA A 48 26.15 -21.01 -8.70
C ALA A 48 27.33 -20.28 -8.05
N THR A 49 28.55 -20.74 -8.33
CA THR A 49 29.77 -20.06 -7.88
C THR A 49 29.88 -18.70 -8.57
N THR A 50 30.04 -17.64 -7.78
CA THR A 50 30.26 -16.27 -8.27
C THR A 50 31.74 -15.91 -8.24
N HIS A 51 32.13 -15.02 -9.15
CA HIS A 51 33.44 -14.39 -9.13
C HIS A 51 33.36 -13.01 -8.48
N ALA A 52 34.47 -12.58 -7.88
CA ALA A 52 34.60 -11.24 -7.33
C ALA A 52 34.79 -10.23 -8.48
N SER A 53 33.69 -9.83 -9.10
CA SER A 53 33.65 -8.88 -10.21
C SER A 53 33.18 -7.52 -9.71
N PRO A 54 34.08 -6.54 -9.46
CA PRO A 54 33.69 -5.21 -9.04
C PRO A 54 32.75 -4.55 -10.06
N VAL A 55 31.70 -3.92 -9.55
CA VAL A 55 30.65 -3.21 -10.29
C VAL A 55 30.93 -1.71 -10.22
N ILE A 56 31.19 -1.10 -11.37
CA ILE A 56 31.45 0.32 -11.54
C ILE A 56 30.24 0.98 -12.20
N ALA A 57 29.52 1.82 -11.46
CA ALA A 57 28.40 2.59 -11.98
C ALA A 57 28.86 3.92 -12.58
N MET A 58 28.35 4.23 -13.76
CA MET A 58 28.63 5.45 -14.51
C MET A 58 27.33 6.24 -14.64
N THR A 59 27.27 7.38 -13.96
CA THR A 59 26.07 8.24 -13.89
C THR A 59 26.40 9.68 -14.29
N GLY A 60 25.39 10.47 -14.70
CA GLY A 60 25.57 11.82 -15.22
C GLY A 60 24.55 12.16 -16.30
N SER A 61 24.33 13.44 -16.57
CA SER A 61 23.30 13.92 -17.49
C SER A 61 23.44 13.38 -18.92
N GLY A 62 22.35 13.36 -19.67
CA GLY A 62 22.37 13.00 -21.09
C GLY A 62 23.40 13.83 -21.88
N GLY A 63 24.19 13.18 -22.74
CA GLY A 63 25.14 13.86 -23.63
C GLY A 63 26.53 14.17 -23.06
N VAL A 64 26.79 13.93 -21.77
CA VAL A 64 28.13 14.13 -21.15
C VAL A 64 29.20 13.16 -21.64
N GLY A 65 28.81 12.10 -22.37
CA GLY A 65 29.72 11.12 -22.99
C GLY A 65 29.99 9.87 -22.15
N LYS A 66 29.05 9.46 -21.29
CA LYS A 66 29.12 8.25 -20.44
C LYS A 66 29.43 6.98 -21.24
N SER A 67 28.60 6.61 -22.21
CA SER A 67 28.80 5.41 -23.04
C SER A 67 30.12 5.43 -23.82
N SER A 68 30.52 6.58 -24.38
CA SER A 68 31.83 6.71 -25.02
C SER A 68 32.99 6.50 -24.03
N LEU A 69 32.86 7.01 -22.80
CA LEU A 69 33.87 6.85 -21.76
C LEU A 69 33.95 5.40 -21.28
N VAL A 70 32.80 4.74 -21.07
CA VAL A 70 32.70 3.31 -20.77
C VAL A 70 33.38 2.47 -21.84
N GLY A 71 33.20 2.81 -23.12
CA GLY A 71 33.91 2.17 -24.23
C GLY A 71 35.43 2.30 -24.12
N CYS A 72 35.95 3.50 -23.84
CA CYS A 72 37.39 3.72 -23.64
C CYS A 72 37.94 2.94 -22.44
N LEU A 73 37.25 2.97 -21.30
CA LEU A 73 37.64 2.22 -20.09
C LEU A 73 37.63 0.72 -20.34
N SER A 74 36.56 0.20 -20.97
CA SER A 74 36.42 -1.23 -21.28
C SER A 74 37.56 -1.72 -22.18
N ASN A 75 37.92 -0.95 -23.21
CA ASN A 75 39.04 -1.29 -24.09
C ASN A 75 40.40 -1.24 -23.36
N HIS A 76 40.59 -0.26 -22.47
CA HIS A 76 41.82 -0.14 -21.68
C HIS A 76 42.02 -1.31 -20.72
N PHE A 77 40.96 -1.77 -20.06
CA PHE A 77 41.06 -2.95 -19.20
C PHE A 77 41.16 -4.25 -20.01
N ALA A 78 40.45 -4.34 -21.14
CA ALA A 78 40.58 -5.49 -22.03
C ALA A 78 41.98 -5.64 -22.64
N SER A 79 42.68 -4.54 -22.94
CA SER A 79 44.07 -4.58 -23.42
C SER A 79 45.06 -5.07 -22.35
N ARG A 80 44.69 -4.99 -21.06
CA ARG A 80 45.41 -5.62 -19.93
C ARG A 80 45.08 -7.10 -19.75
N GLY A 81 44.25 -7.67 -20.63
CA GLY A 81 43.84 -9.07 -20.60
C GLY A 81 42.55 -9.34 -19.83
N GLU A 82 41.92 -8.32 -19.25
CA GLU A 82 40.71 -8.48 -18.43
C GLU A 82 39.44 -8.70 -19.27
N ALA A 83 38.53 -9.52 -18.77
CA ALA A 83 37.18 -9.67 -19.29
C ALA A 83 36.26 -8.60 -18.69
N VAL A 84 35.65 -7.78 -19.55
CA VAL A 84 34.82 -6.64 -19.14
C VAL A 84 33.37 -6.87 -19.55
N GLY A 85 32.46 -6.76 -18.60
CA GLY A 85 31.01 -6.78 -18.86
C GLY A 85 30.42 -5.37 -18.79
N VAL A 86 29.47 -5.03 -19.65
CA VAL A 86 28.79 -3.73 -19.66
C VAL A 86 27.28 -3.91 -19.77
N LEU A 87 26.54 -3.33 -18.82
CA LEU A 87 25.08 -3.16 -18.86
C LEU A 87 24.75 -1.68 -19.07
N ALA A 88 24.27 -1.33 -20.27
CA ALA A 88 23.91 0.03 -20.62
C ALA A 88 22.39 0.23 -20.49
N CYS A 89 21.94 1.09 -19.58
CA CYS A 89 20.53 1.41 -19.42
C CYS A 89 20.12 2.54 -20.38
N ASP A 90 19.31 2.20 -21.37
CA ASP A 90 18.82 3.11 -22.41
C ASP A 90 17.33 3.44 -22.20
N PRO A 91 16.88 4.66 -22.56
CA PRO A 91 15.46 4.97 -22.56
C PRO A 91 14.69 4.02 -23.49
N GLN A 92 13.49 3.63 -23.07
CA GLN A 92 12.64 2.75 -23.87
C GLN A 92 12.08 3.47 -25.10
N SER A 93 12.17 2.83 -26.27
CA SER A 93 11.56 3.27 -27.51
C SER A 93 10.01 3.24 -27.38
N PRO A 94 9.31 4.35 -27.62
CA PRO A 94 7.84 4.38 -27.56
C PRO A 94 7.17 3.57 -28.70
N VAL A 95 7.92 3.20 -29.75
CA VAL A 95 7.40 2.47 -30.91
C VAL A 95 7.62 0.96 -30.79
N THR A 96 8.79 0.54 -30.32
CA THR A 96 9.19 -0.88 -30.32
C THR A 96 9.22 -1.49 -28.92
N GLY A 97 9.17 -0.67 -27.86
CA GLY A 97 9.31 -1.11 -26.48
C GLY A 97 10.70 -1.62 -26.10
N GLY A 98 11.68 -1.61 -27.02
CA GLY A 98 13.08 -1.96 -26.76
C GLY A 98 13.95 -0.76 -26.41
N ALA A 99 15.21 -1.02 -26.03
CA ALA A 99 16.21 0.02 -25.81
C ALA A 99 16.49 0.82 -27.10
N LEU A 100 16.61 2.14 -27.01
CA LEU A 100 17.11 2.98 -28.10
C LEU A 100 18.60 2.64 -28.32
N LEU A 101 18.86 1.77 -29.29
CA LEU A 101 20.11 1.07 -29.66
C LEU A 101 21.41 1.91 -29.87
N GLY A 102 21.46 3.18 -29.45
CA GLY A 102 22.55 4.12 -29.75
C GLY A 102 23.90 3.79 -29.10
N ASP A 103 23.89 3.15 -27.93
CA ASP A 103 25.09 3.09 -27.07
C ASP A 103 25.98 1.87 -27.36
N ARG A 104 25.39 0.76 -27.80
CA ARG A 104 26.13 -0.47 -28.14
C ARG A 104 27.16 -0.27 -29.27
N CYS A 105 26.86 0.60 -30.24
CA CYS A 105 27.75 0.90 -31.37
C CYS A 105 28.98 1.73 -30.97
N ARG A 106 28.95 2.40 -29.82
CA ARG A 106 30.02 3.28 -29.32
C ARG A 106 31.01 2.57 -28.40
N ILE A 107 30.62 1.41 -27.84
CA ILE A 107 31.36 0.70 -26.79
C ILE A 107 32.17 -0.49 -27.35
N VAL A 108 31.69 -1.16 -28.41
CA VAL A 108 32.35 -2.37 -28.92
C VAL A 108 33.42 -2.01 -29.96
N ASN A 109 34.69 -2.20 -29.62
CA ASN A 109 35.80 -2.26 -30.57
C ASN A 109 36.01 -3.71 -31.03
N SER A 110 36.11 -3.93 -32.35
CA SER A 110 36.31 -5.27 -32.96
C SER A 110 37.56 -6.00 -32.45
N GLU A 111 38.59 -5.28 -32.03
CA GLU A 111 39.87 -5.84 -31.55
C GLU A 111 39.75 -6.60 -30.22
N PHE A 112 38.82 -6.19 -29.34
CA PHE A 112 38.63 -6.80 -28.00
C PHE A 112 37.27 -7.46 -27.84
N ALA A 113 36.60 -7.77 -28.97
CA ALA A 113 35.25 -8.30 -28.98
C ALA A 113 35.12 -9.59 -28.13
N ASP A 114 36.17 -10.40 -28.02
CA ASP A 114 36.18 -11.65 -27.23
C ASP A 114 36.30 -11.43 -25.71
N ARG A 115 36.74 -10.24 -25.28
CA ARG A 115 36.92 -9.89 -23.86
C ARG A 115 35.87 -8.92 -23.35
N VAL A 116 35.25 -8.13 -24.23
CA VAL A 116 34.20 -7.17 -23.86
C VAL A 116 32.81 -7.72 -24.22
N PHE A 117 31.90 -7.76 -23.26
CA PHE A 117 30.49 -8.11 -23.46
C PHE A 117 29.61 -6.89 -23.15
N VAL A 118 28.74 -6.50 -24.09
CA VAL A 118 27.86 -5.33 -23.92
C VAL A 118 26.41 -5.73 -24.12
N ARG A 119 25.55 -5.36 -23.17
CA ARG A 119 24.10 -5.51 -23.24
C ARG A 119 23.40 -4.19 -22.96
N SER A 120 22.63 -3.70 -23.95
CA SER A 120 21.66 -2.63 -23.75
C SER A 120 20.41 -3.17 -23.05
N LEU A 121 19.89 -2.39 -22.09
CA LEU A 121 18.72 -2.66 -21.28
C LEU A 121 17.73 -1.51 -21.45
N SER A 122 16.45 -1.82 -21.63
CA SER A 122 15.40 -0.78 -21.71
C SER A 122 14.89 -0.42 -20.32
N THR A 123 14.84 0.87 -20.00
CA THR A 123 14.20 1.39 -18.78
C THR A 123 12.82 1.97 -19.08
N ALA A 124 11.79 1.57 -18.32
CA ALA A 124 10.44 2.10 -18.49
C ALA A 124 10.40 3.63 -18.28
N SER A 125 9.61 4.33 -19.08
CA SER A 125 9.49 5.79 -19.01
C SER A 125 8.82 6.21 -17.69
N GLY A 126 9.59 6.83 -16.80
CA GLY A 126 9.11 7.44 -15.55
C GLY A 126 9.94 7.02 -14.34
N HIS A 127 10.81 7.93 -13.90
CA HIS A 127 11.44 7.97 -12.56
C HIS A 127 12.51 6.92 -12.20
N GLN A 128 12.80 5.89 -13.01
CA GLN A 128 13.88 4.92 -12.74
C GLN A 128 15.09 5.14 -13.67
N GLY A 129 16.29 5.37 -13.12
CA GLY A 129 17.54 5.61 -13.88
C GLY A 129 18.29 4.32 -14.29
N VAL A 130 17.78 3.16 -13.87
CA VAL A 130 18.34 1.82 -14.13
C VAL A 130 17.23 0.84 -14.54
N ALA A 131 17.61 -0.28 -15.19
CA ALA A 131 16.67 -1.30 -15.62
C ALA A 131 16.09 -2.12 -14.46
N GLN A 132 14.85 -2.60 -14.62
CA GLN A 132 14.25 -3.56 -13.69
C GLN A 132 15.08 -4.86 -13.65
N ASN A 133 15.20 -5.45 -12.45
CA ASN A 133 16.00 -6.66 -12.19
C ASN A 133 17.51 -6.54 -12.48
N LEU A 134 18.07 -5.31 -12.47
CA LEU A 134 19.50 -5.10 -12.69
C LEU A 134 20.38 -5.92 -11.74
N ALA A 135 20.01 -6.06 -10.46
CA ALA A 135 20.73 -6.89 -9.49
C ALA A 135 20.86 -8.36 -9.93
N LEU A 136 19.77 -8.92 -10.49
CA LEU A 136 19.76 -10.29 -11.00
C LEU A 136 20.67 -10.45 -12.23
N MET A 137 20.71 -9.42 -13.08
CA MET A 137 21.61 -9.37 -14.24
C MET A 137 23.08 -9.27 -13.83
N LEU A 138 23.38 -8.46 -12.81
CA LEU A 138 24.72 -8.36 -12.22
C LEU A 138 25.18 -9.70 -11.63
N LEU A 139 24.28 -10.41 -10.92
CA LEU A 139 24.57 -11.75 -10.41
C LEU A 139 24.90 -12.72 -11.57
N ALA A 140 24.14 -12.70 -12.65
CA ALA A 140 24.44 -13.52 -13.82
C ALA A 140 25.81 -13.18 -14.44
N MET A 141 26.21 -11.92 -14.44
CA MET A 141 27.53 -11.49 -14.90
C MET A 141 28.66 -11.90 -13.96
N GLN A 142 28.43 -11.89 -12.65
CA GLN A 142 29.36 -12.40 -11.65
C GLN A 142 29.53 -13.91 -11.73
N VAL A 143 28.47 -14.67 -12.00
CA VAL A 143 28.54 -16.13 -12.26
C VAL A 143 29.29 -16.42 -13.57
N TYR A 144 29.11 -15.58 -14.60
CA TYR A 144 29.90 -15.69 -15.83
C TYR A 144 31.40 -15.42 -15.59
N GLY A 145 31.74 -14.55 -14.65
CA GLY A 145 33.12 -14.31 -14.22
C GLY A 145 33.87 -13.26 -15.03
N PHE A 146 33.24 -12.09 -15.22
CA PHE A 146 33.99 -10.91 -15.68
C PHE A 146 34.97 -10.44 -14.61
N ASP A 147 36.10 -9.86 -15.02
CA ASP A 147 37.05 -9.25 -14.07
C ASP A 147 36.53 -7.90 -13.57
N ARG A 148 35.64 -7.24 -14.32
CA ARG A 148 34.91 -6.03 -13.91
C ARG A 148 33.62 -5.86 -14.68
N ILE A 149 32.64 -5.21 -14.07
CA ILE A 149 31.32 -4.96 -14.65
C ILE A 149 31.05 -3.46 -14.62
N PHE A 150 30.73 -2.85 -15.77
CA PHE A 150 30.25 -1.48 -15.85
C PHE A 150 28.72 -1.45 -15.96
N VAL A 151 28.11 -0.51 -15.23
CA VAL A 151 26.68 -0.17 -15.35
C VAL A 151 26.57 1.28 -15.75
N GLU A 152 25.91 1.57 -16.85
CA GLU A 152 25.60 2.94 -17.27
C GLU A 152 24.13 3.26 -16.99
N THR A 153 23.86 4.41 -16.35
CA THR A 153 22.50 4.92 -16.12
C THR A 153 22.00 5.75 -17.32
N VAL A 154 20.68 5.93 -17.39
CA VAL A 154 20.03 6.67 -18.48
C VAL A 154 20.45 8.16 -18.49
N GLY A 155 20.65 8.77 -17.30
CA GLY A 155 21.12 10.16 -17.18
C GLY A 155 20.02 11.22 -17.26
N ILE A 156 18.84 10.94 -16.73
CA ILE A 156 17.63 11.79 -16.82
C ILE A 156 17.17 12.40 -15.48
N GLY A 157 17.90 12.22 -14.36
CA GLY A 157 17.60 12.89 -13.08
C GLY A 157 17.57 11.97 -11.86
N GLN A 158 16.60 12.19 -10.95
CA GLN A 158 16.56 11.60 -9.60
C GLN A 158 16.62 10.05 -9.53
N GLY A 159 16.26 9.35 -10.61
CA GLY A 159 16.35 7.89 -10.68
C GLY A 159 17.78 7.33 -10.72
N ASP A 160 18.79 8.18 -10.90
CA ASP A 160 20.20 7.80 -11.03
C ASP A 160 20.87 7.43 -9.69
N ILE A 161 20.25 7.76 -8.55
CA ILE A 161 20.76 7.42 -7.19
C ILE A 161 20.60 5.91 -6.91
N ALA A 162 19.62 5.26 -7.54
CA ALA A 162 19.29 3.84 -7.30
C ALA A 162 20.45 2.88 -7.60
N VAL A 163 21.45 3.32 -8.37
CA VAL A 163 22.64 2.51 -8.67
C VAL A 163 23.59 2.37 -7.48
N ARG A 164 23.48 3.22 -6.45
CA ARG A 164 24.40 3.21 -5.29
C ARG A 164 24.40 1.87 -4.56
N ASP A 165 23.23 1.27 -4.37
CA ASP A 165 23.08 0.01 -3.64
C ASP A 165 23.53 -1.21 -4.46
N LEU A 166 23.88 -1.01 -5.74
CA LEU A 166 24.23 -2.06 -6.70
C LEU A 166 25.69 -2.03 -7.16
N ALA A 167 26.43 -0.98 -6.80
CA ALA A 167 27.78 -0.73 -7.32
C ALA A 167 28.81 -0.56 -6.20
N ASP A 168 30.00 -1.10 -6.43
CA ASP A 168 31.16 -0.92 -5.53
C ASP A 168 31.74 0.49 -5.64
N ILE A 169 31.59 1.12 -6.81
CA ILE A 169 31.99 2.51 -7.09
C ILE A 169 30.91 3.20 -7.91
N VAL A 170 30.54 4.41 -7.50
CA VAL A 170 29.72 5.33 -8.30
C VAL A 170 30.59 6.45 -8.87
N VAL A 171 30.66 6.54 -10.19
CA VAL A 171 31.39 7.56 -10.95
C VAL A 171 30.41 8.55 -11.56
N LEU A 172 30.48 9.82 -11.15
CA LEU A 172 29.71 10.91 -11.73
C LEU A 172 30.47 11.54 -12.89
N VAL A 173 29.88 11.54 -14.09
CA VAL A 173 30.42 12.15 -15.30
C VAL A 173 29.71 13.47 -15.59
N ILE A 174 30.49 14.52 -15.73
CA ILE A 174 30.04 15.87 -16.07
C ILE A 174 30.85 16.42 -17.24
N GLN A 175 30.36 17.50 -17.88
CA GLN A 175 31.07 18.18 -18.96
C GLN A 175 31.19 19.69 -18.66
N PRO A 176 32.16 20.40 -19.26
CA PRO A 176 32.29 21.85 -19.15
C PRO A 176 31.09 22.60 -19.74
N GLN A 177 30.86 23.83 -19.27
CA GLN A 177 29.94 24.81 -19.87
C GLN A 177 28.47 24.38 -20.00
N THR A 178 27.94 23.60 -19.04
CA THR A 178 26.56 23.05 -19.12
C THR A 178 25.41 24.07 -19.05
N GLY A 179 25.63 25.35 -18.73
CA GLY A 179 24.57 26.36 -18.60
C GLY A 179 23.66 26.13 -17.38
N ASP A 180 23.22 27.22 -16.75
CA ASP A 180 22.62 27.33 -15.40
C ASP A 180 23.42 26.63 -14.28
N GLU A 181 23.75 27.40 -13.25
CA GLU A 181 24.57 26.98 -12.11
C GLU A 181 24.08 25.66 -11.49
N LEU A 182 24.89 24.60 -11.65
CA LEU A 182 25.01 23.40 -10.80
C LEU A 182 23.68 22.84 -10.25
N GLN A 183 22.78 22.40 -11.13
CA GLN A 183 21.49 21.77 -10.74
C GLN A 183 21.59 20.41 -10.00
N TRP A 184 22.78 19.84 -9.80
CA TRP A 184 22.94 18.57 -9.09
C TRP A 184 22.80 18.69 -7.57
N GLU A 185 22.86 19.92 -7.02
CA GLU A 185 22.61 20.19 -5.59
C GLU A 185 21.20 19.79 -5.16
N LYS A 186 20.25 19.76 -6.11
CA LYS A 186 18.84 19.35 -5.86
C LYS A 186 18.60 17.84 -5.97
N ALA A 187 19.62 17.06 -6.32
CA ALA A 187 19.48 15.64 -6.69
C ALA A 187 20.15 14.65 -5.73
N GLY A 188 20.77 15.07 -4.61
CA GLY A 188 21.41 14.16 -3.64
C GLY A 188 22.56 13.30 -4.19
N ILE A 189 22.93 13.45 -5.46
CA ILE A 189 23.86 12.57 -6.17
C ILE A 189 25.29 12.67 -5.63
N LEU A 190 25.71 13.84 -5.15
CA LEU A 190 27.05 14.02 -4.57
C LEU A 190 27.27 13.25 -3.27
N GLU A 191 26.20 12.90 -2.56
CA GLU A 191 26.28 12.13 -1.30
C GLU A 191 26.63 10.66 -1.56
N VAL A 192 26.39 10.17 -2.78
CA VAL A 192 26.54 8.75 -3.15
C VAL A 192 27.71 8.48 -4.11
N VAL A 193 28.48 9.51 -4.48
CA VAL A 193 29.56 9.43 -5.48
C VAL A 193 30.92 9.19 -4.83
N ASP A 194 31.69 8.28 -5.43
CA ASP A 194 33.04 7.95 -4.98
C ASP A 194 34.12 8.63 -5.85
N LEU A 195 33.78 9.05 -7.07
CA LEU A 195 34.69 9.63 -8.06
C LEU A 195 33.94 10.56 -9.02
N VAL A 196 34.48 11.75 -9.28
CA VAL A 196 33.91 12.69 -10.27
C VAL A 196 34.83 12.81 -11.49
N VAL A 197 34.24 12.77 -12.68
CA VAL A 197 34.94 12.91 -13.97
C VAL A 197 34.42 14.11 -14.74
N VAL A 198 35.28 15.11 -14.95
CA VAL A 198 35.06 16.19 -15.91
C VAL A 198 35.48 15.71 -17.29
N ASN A 199 34.54 15.12 -18.03
CA ASN A 199 34.76 14.63 -19.40
C ASN A 199 34.66 15.77 -20.42
N LYS A 200 35.21 15.57 -21.63
CA LYS A 200 35.37 16.60 -22.66
C LYS A 200 36.24 17.77 -22.18
N SER A 201 37.34 17.46 -21.49
CA SER A 201 38.29 18.46 -20.98
C SER A 201 39.05 19.23 -22.07
N ASP A 202 38.88 18.84 -23.34
CA ASP A 202 39.33 19.58 -24.51
C ASP A 202 38.47 20.81 -24.83
N LEU A 203 37.26 20.93 -24.25
CA LEU A 203 36.40 22.10 -24.38
C LEU A 203 36.84 23.24 -23.46
N ALA A 204 36.54 24.48 -23.88
CA ALA A 204 36.79 25.66 -23.07
C ALA A 204 36.05 25.59 -21.72
N GLY A 205 36.65 26.14 -20.66
CA GLY A 205 36.04 26.15 -19.31
C GLY A 205 36.22 24.87 -18.49
N ALA A 206 36.86 23.82 -19.01
CA ALA A 206 37.07 22.56 -18.28
C ALA A 206 37.85 22.73 -16.97
N ASP A 207 38.89 23.55 -16.97
CA ASP A 207 39.66 23.86 -15.76
C ASP A 207 38.84 24.61 -14.72
N GLN A 208 37.92 25.48 -15.16
CA GLN A 208 37.03 26.20 -14.27
C GLN A 208 36.03 25.22 -13.63
N THR A 209 35.34 24.40 -14.43
CA THR A 209 34.41 23.37 -13.93
C THR A 209 35.07 22.42 -12.94
N LYS A 210 36.32 22.01 -13.19
CA LYS A 210 37.09 21.18 -12.26
C LYS A 210 37.34 21.88 -10.92
N ARG A 211 37.64 23.17 -10.93
CA ARG A 211 37.85 23.97 -9.71
C ARG A 211 36.55 24.12 -8.92
N ASP A 212 35.45 24.43 -9.61
CA ASP A 212 34.14 24.63 -8.99
C ASP A 212 33.68 23.35 -8.27
N VAL A 213 33.76 22.21 -8.96
CA VAL A 213 33.45 20.88 -8.41
C VAL A 213 34.31 20.56 -7.21
N LYS A 214 35.64 20.81 -7.30
CA LYS A 214 36.53 20.62 -6.16
C LYS A 214 36.11 21.51 -4.99
N GLN A 215 35.78 22.77 -5.22
CA GLN A 215 35.40 23.70 -4.16
C GLN A 215 34.14 23.21 -3.42
N GLN A 216 33.14 22.72 -4.14
CA GLN A 216 31.91 22.19 -3.52
C GLN A 216 32.12 20.88 -2.76
N LEU A 217 33.05 20.02 -3.20
CA LEU A 217 33.40 18.79 -2.51
C LEU A 217 34.23 19.02 -1.22
N HIS A 218 34.77 20.22 -0.98
CA HIS A 218 35.56 20.54 0.23
C HIS A 218 34.71 20.93 1.46
N SER A 219 33.41 20.65 1.47
CA SER A 219 32.58 20.80 2.68
C SER A 219 33.04 19.82 3.77
N PRO A 220 33.14 20.21 5.06
CA PRO A 220 33.59 19.33 6.16
C PRO A 220 32.77 18.04 6.33
N ALA A 221 31.59 17.97 5.72
CA ALA A 221 30.68 16.82 5.75
C ALA A 221 30.94 15.78 4.65
N LEU A 222 31.74 16.09 3.62
CA LEU A 222 31.97 15.22 2.46
C LEU A 222 33.37 14.60 2.50
N ARG A 223 33.47 13.33 2.11
CA ARG A 223 34.74 12.60 1.98
C ARG A 223 35.59 13.25 0.88
N ALA A 224 36.92 13.14 0.94
CA ALA A 224 37.80 13.62 -0.12
C ALA A 224 37.59 12.82 -1.43
N ILE A 225 36.67 13.29 -2.27
CA ILE A 225 36.29 12.64 -3.53
C ILE A 225 37.26 13.10 -4.65
N PRO A 226 37.96 12.17 -5.33
CA PRO A 226 38.83 12.50 -6.45
C PRO A 226 38.07 13.11 -7.63
N VAL A 227 38.69 14.10 -8.29
CA VAL A 227 38.14 14.77 -9.48
C VAL A 227 39.13 14.67 -10.64
N ILE A 228 38.79 13.87 -11.65
CA ILE A 228 39.65 13.56 -12.81
C ILE A 228 39.10 14.28 -14.05
N SER A 229 39.99 14.78 -14.90
CA SER A 229 39.61 15.38 -16.19
C SER A 229 39.93 14.40 -17.30
N THR A 230 39.02 14.21 -18.25
CA THR A 230 39.22 13.31 -19.38
C THR A 230 38.80 13.95 -20.70
N SER A 231 39.52 13.63 -21.76
CA SER A 231 39.12 13.93 -23.14
C SER A 231 39.21 12.67 -23.97
N ILE A 232 38.06 12.16 -24.39
CA ILE A 232 38.00 11.01 -25.31
C ILE A 232 38.57 11.39 -26.68
N ALA A 233 38.31 12.62 -27.14
CA ALA A 233 38.80 13.12 -28.43
C ALA A 233 40.33 13.16 -28.50
N LYS A 234 40.98 13.61 -27.41
CA LYS A 234 42.46 13.67 -27.31
C LYS A 234 43.09 12.41 -26.70
N ARG A 235 42.28 11.47 -26.21
CA ARG A 235 42.69 10.30 -25.40
C ARG A 235 43.49 10.67 -24.14
N GLU A 236 43.19 11.82 -23.56
CA GLU A 236 43.85 12.34 -22.36
C GLU A 236 43.08 11.94 -21.09
N GLY A 237 43.80 11.63 -20.01
CA GLY A 237 43.23 11.35 -18.69
C GLY A 237 42.54 9.99 -18.50
N ILE A 238 42.38 9.20 -19.57
CA ILE A 238 41.73 7.88 -19.51
C ILE A 238 42.51 6.89 -18.64
N GLU A 239 43.83 6.81 -18.81
CA GLU A 239 44.68 5.93 -18.00
C GLU A 239 44.67 6.35 -16.52
N THR A 240 44.71 7.67 -16.27
CA THR A 240 44.61 8.24 -14.92
C THR A 240 43.28 7.86 -14.27
N LEU A 241 42.18 7.94 -15.02
CA LEU A 241 40.86 7.52 -14.54
C LEU A 241 40.84 6.02 -14.19
N CYS A 242 41.41 5.16 -15.03
CA CYS A 242 41.53 3.73 -14.73
C CYS A 242 42.30 3.46 -13.43
N LEU A 243 43.43 4.14 -13.23
CA LEU A 243 44.25 4.00 -12.03
C LEU A 243 43.50 4.46 -10.77
N GLU A 244 42.74 5.56 -10.86
CA GLU A 244 41.96 6.06 -9.74
C GLU A 244 40.81 5.10 -9.39
N ILE A 245 40.12 4.54 -10.39
CA ILE A 245 39.11 3.48 -10.16
C ILE A 245 39.72 2.31 -9.39
N ASP A 246 40.86 1.78 -9.84
CA ASP A 246 41.56 0.68 -9.16
C ASP A 246 41.98 1.08 -7.72
N GLN A 247 42.37 2.34 -7.50
CA GLN A 247 42.75 2.85 -6.19
C GLN A 247 41.56 2.97 -5.24
N VAL A 248 40.43 3.48 -5.71
CA VAL A 248 39.18 3.58 -4.94
C VAL A 248 38.70 2.18 -4.57
N LEU A 249 38.70 1.22 -5.52
CA LEU A 249 38.33 -0.18 -5.24
C LEU A 249 39.21 -0.79 -4.14
N ARG A 250 40.54 -0.58 -4.20
CA ARG A 250 41.48 -1.07 -3.17
C ARG A 250 41.24 -0.42 -1.81
N LYS A 251 40.91 0.88 -1.75
CA LYS A 251 40.61 1.58 -0.50
C LYS A 251 39.31 1.08 0.13
N SER A 252 38.28 0.86 -0.68
CA SER A 252 37.02 0.28 -0.21
C SER A 252 37.24 -1.12 0.36
N ALA A 253 37.94 -2.01 -0.36
CA ALA A 253 38.25 -3.36 0.11
C ALA A 253 39.11 -3.39 1.40
N LYS A 254 40.07 -2.47 1.56
CA LYS A 254 40.88 -2.37 2.79
C LYS A 254 40.09 -1.86 4.00
N LYS A 255 39.14 -0.94 3.78
CA LYS A 255 38.27 -0.42 4.85
C LYS A 255 37.33 -1.52 5.34
N GLU A 256 36.76 -2.30 4.43
CA GLU A 256 35.94 -3.47 4.78
C GLU A 256 36.72 -4.52 5.57
N MET A 257 37.99 -4.77 5.21
CA MET A 257 38.88 -5.63 6.00
C MET A 257 39.18 -5.07 7.41
N SER A 258 39.45 -3.77 7.56
CA SER A 258 39.73 -3.19 8.89
C SER A 258 38.49 -3.14 9.77
N ASP A 259 37.32 -2.86 9.18
CA ASP A 259 36.04 -2.86 9.88
C ASP A 259 35.68 -4.28 10.35
N ALA A 260 36.01 -5.31 9.56
CA ALA A 260 35.86 -6.72 9.94
C ALA A 260 36.84 -7.15 11.06
N GLU A 261 38.10 -6.70 11.03
CA GLU A 261 39.09 -6.98 12.09
C GLU A 261 38.71 -6.32 13.43
N SER A 262 38.09 -5.14 13.40
CA SER A 262 37.58 -4.45 14.59
C SER A 262 36.40 -5.16 15.28
N SER A 263 35.72 -6.06 14.57
CA SER A 263 34.54 -6.79 15.04
C SER A 263 34.83 -8.13 15.72
N GLY A 264 36.11 -8.50 15.90
CA GLY A 264 36.53 -9.68 16.66
C GLY A 264 36.43 -11.03 15.94
N GLN A 265 36.44 -11.05 14.60
CA GLN A 265 36.42 -12.29 13.80
C GLN A 265 37.81 -12.64 13.23
N SER A 266 38.78 -12.97 14.08
CA SER A 266 40.18 -13.20 13.66
C SER A 266 40.54 -14.65 13.31
N ASP A 267 39.70 -15.65 13.60
CA ASP A 267 39.98 -17.04 13.23
C ASP A 267 39.12 -17.48 12.03
N VAL A 268 39.82 -17.99 11.00
CA VAL A 268 39.36 -18.54 9.70
C VAL A 268 39.72 -17.64 8.50
N LEU A 269 41.02 -17.46 8.28
CA LEU A 269 41.60 -17.15 6.97
C LEU A 269 42.03 -18.47 6.30
N VAL A 270 41.77 -18.60 5.00
CA VAL A 270 41.83 -19.82 4.17
C VAL A 270 40.56 -20.69 4.26
N GLY A 271 39.46 -20.18 3.69
CA GLY A 271 38.21 -20.95 3.52
C GLY A 271 36.93 -20.10 3.36
N ARG A 272 36.96 -18.82 3.72
CA ARG A 272 35.80 -17.92 3.65
C ARG A 272 35.80 -17.01 2.42
N LYS A 273 35.42 -17.58 1.27
CA LYS A 273 34.58 -16.88 0.27
C LYS A 273 33.49 -17.78 -0.32
N MET A 274 33.24 -18.93 0.32
CA MET A 274 32.23 -19.91 -0.07
C MET A 274 31.14 -20.14 0.99
N GLN A 275 31.16 -19.42 2.12
CA GLN A 275 30.14 -19.55 3.18
C GLN A 275 29.67 -18.21 3.77
N SER A 276 29.98 -17.08 3.13
CA SER A 276 29.47 -15.76 3.53
C SER A 276 28.73 -15.01 2.43
N ILE A 277 28.36 -15.71 1.35
CA ILE A 277 27.09 -15.40 0.69
C ILE A 277 26.07 -16.27 1.41
N GLU A 278 25.73 -15.87 2.64
CA GLU A 278 24.37 -16.14 3.10
C GLU A 278 23.44 -15.63 1.97
N PRO A 279 22.39 -16.36 1.59
CA PRO A 279 21.41 -15.90 0.60
C PRO A 279 20.70 -14.58 1.00
N SER A 280 21.12 -13.94 2.09
CA SER A 280 20.66 -12.64 2.61
C SER A 280 21.14 -11.41 1.81
N ALA A 281 22.08 -11.55 0.87
CA ALA A 281 22.54 -10.43 0.03
C ALA A 281 22.08 -10.50 -1.44
N VAL A 282 21.25 -11.48 -1.80
CA VAL A 282 20.18 -11.15 -2.75
C VAL A 282 19.21 -10.38 -1.88
N ILE A 283 19.09 -9.06 -2.06
CA ILE A 283 17.87 -8.39 -1.59
C ILE A 283 16.76 -9.14 -2.32
N ALA A 284 16.14 -10.12 -1.66
CA ALA A 284 14.93 -10.73 -2.14
C ALA A 284 14.03 -9.52 -2.43
N SER A 285 13.75 -9.29 -3.71
CA SER A 285 12.79 -8.26 -4.10
C SER A 285 11.56 -8.56 -3.24
N SER A 286 11.16 -7.58 -2.42
CA SER A 286 9.97 -7.75 -1.60
C SER A 286 8.81 -8.18 -2.48
N ASP A 287 7.85 -8.88 -1.88
CA ASP A 287 6.63 -9.23 -2.60
C ASP A 287 6.03 -7.97 -3.22
N LEU A 288 5.68 -8.05 -4.50
CA LEU A 288 5.29 -6.90 -5.31
C LEU A 288 4.16 -6.09 -4.68
N VAL A 289 3.22 -6.76 -4.00
CA VAL A 289 2.12 -6.13 -3.27
C VAL A 289 2.64 -5.21 -2.16
N LEU A 290 3.68 -5.61 -1.42
CA LEU A 290 4.31 -4.80 -0.39
C LEU A 290 4.96 -3.55 -1.00
N ASP A 291 5.69 -3.74 -2.10
CA ASP A 291 6.33 -2.65 -2.83
C ASP A 291 5.30 -1.64 -3.36
N GLN A 292 4.24 -2.12 -4.01
CA GLN A 292 3.18 -1.27 -4.57
C GLN A 292 2.46 -0.45 -3.50
N ILE A 293 2.16 -1.06 -2.34
CA ILE A 293 1.54 -0.34 -1.23
C ILE A 293 2.53 0.69 -0.66
N ALA A 294 3.80 0.31 -0.46
CA ALA A 294 4.83 1.21 0.07
C ALA A 294 5.06 2.43 -0.85
N ASP A 295 5.17 2.21 -2.15
CA ASP A 295 5.30 3.27 -3.15
C ASP A 295 4.11 4.23 -3.11
N TYR A 296 2.89 3.68 -3.06
CA TYR A 296 1.67 4.48 -3.00
C TYR A 296 1.58 5.32 -1.71
N VAL A 297 1.91 4.77 -0.53
CA VAL A 297 1.87 5.56 0.71
C VAL A 297 2.98 6.60 0.80
N CYS A 298 4.16 6.33 0.24
CA CYS A 298 5.27 7.28 0.20
C CYS A 298 5.11 8.40 -0.84
N ALA A 299 4.34 8.16 -1.91
CA ALA A 299 4.10 9.17 -2.94
C ALA A 299 3.32 10.39 -2.42
N SER A 300 3.55 11.56 -3.05
CA SER A 300 2.77 12.77 -2.78
C SER A 300 1.29 12.57 -3.08
N ALA A 301 0.42 13.20 -2.29
CA ALA A 301 -1.01 13.16 -2.51
C ALA A 301 -1.38 13.90 -3.81
N ASN A 302 -2.15 13.24 -4.68
CA ASN A 302 -2.74 13.83 -5.88
C ASN A 302 -4.13 13.20 -6.05
N PHE A 303 -5.12 13.79 -5.38
CA PHE A 303 -6.49 13.27 -5.29
C PHE A 303 -7.48 14.27 -5.88
N SER A 304 -8.62 13.77 -6.35
CA SER A 304 -9.70 14.60 -6.86
C SER A 304 -10.36 15.43 -5.75
N ASP A 305 -11.01 16.54 -6.10
CA ASP A 305 -11.79 17.35 -5.15
C ASP A 305 -12.93 16.52 -4.50
N GLU A 306 -13.52 15.60 -5.27
CA GLU A 306 -14.54 14.67 -4.76
C GLU A 306 -13.96 13.73 -3.68
N ALA A 307 -12.74 13.23 -3.87
CA ALA A 307 -12.08 12.38 -2.87
C ALA A 307 -11.83 13.15 -1.57
N TRP A 308 -11.35 14.39 -1.63
CA TRP A 308 -11.17 15.25 -0.45
C TRP A 308 -12.48 15.53 0.28
N ALA A 309 -13.51 15.96 -0.46
CA ALA A 309 -14.82 16.26 0.11
C ALA A 309 -15.45 15.00 0.75
N THR A 310 -15.36 13.86 0.07
CA THR A 310 -15.90 12.60 0.57
C THR A 310 -15.13 12.08 1.78
N ALA A 311 -13.80 12.23 1.82
CA ALA A 311 -12.99 11.87 2.98
C ALA A 311 -13.37 12.66 4.23
N ARG A 312 -13.63 13.97 4.09
CA ARG A 312 -14.11 14.82 5.18
C ARG A 312 -15.47 14.34 5.71
N VAL A 313 -16.41 14.03 4.81
CA VAL A 313 -17.72 13.47 5.20
C VAL A 313 -17.56 12.12 5.90
N CYS A 314 -16.68 11.24 5.41
CA CYS A 314 -16.39 9.96 6.06
C CYS A 314 -15.86 10.13 7.48
N LEU A 315 -14.94 11.06 7.69
CA LEU A 315 -14.40 11.37 9.02
C LEU A 315 -15.51 11.82 9.98
N LEU A 316 -16.35 12.77 9.56
CA LEU A 316 -17.43 13.29 10.39
C LEU A 316 -18.48 12.21 10.69
N ASP A 317 -18.92 11.46 9.68
CA ASP A 317 -19.86 10.35 9.86
C ASP A 317 -19.34 9.31 10.86
N SER A 318 -18.06 8.94 10.73
CA SER A 318 -17.38 7.98 11.61
C SER A 318 -17.34 8.46 13.06
N LEU A 319 -16.95 9.73 13.28
CA LEU A 319 -16.94 10.33 14.63
C LEU A 319 -18.35 10.41 15.22
N GLY A 320 -19.36 10.75 14.41
CA GLY A 320 -20.76 10.70 14.82
C GLY A 320 -21.15 9.31 15.30
N CYS A 321 -20.90 8.27 14.51
CA CYS A 321 -21.14 6.88 14.90
C CYS A 321 -20.40 6.51 16.20
N GLY A 322 -19.14 6.92 16.33
CA GLY A 322 -18.34 6.71 17.53
C GLY A 322 -18.96 7.32 18.79
N LEU A 323 -19.42 8.57 18.72
CA LEU A 323 -20.07 9.24 19.85
C LEU A 323 -21.39 8.59 20.23
N LEU A 324 -22.21 8.17 19.25
CA LEU A 324 -23.47 7.47 19.51
C LEU A 324 -23.23 6.14 20.26
N SER A 325 -22.14 5.44 19.94
CA SER A 325 -21.78 4.17 20.60
C SER A 325 -21.57 4.29 22.11
N LEU A 326 -21.23 5.49 22.62
CA LEU A 326 -21.01 5.74 24.05
C LEU A 326 -22.28 5.58 24.90
N ARG A 327 -23.47 5.51 24.27
CA ARG A 327 -24.73 5.18 24.95
C ARG A 327 -24.86 3.70 25.31
N TYR A 328 -24.01 2.83 24.76
CA TYR A 328 -24.14 1.38 24.86
C TYR A 328 -23.11 0.81 25.83
N PRO A 329 -23.50 0.34 27.03
CA PRO A 329 -22.58 -0.20 28.04
C PRO A 329 -21.73 -1.38 27.54
N GLN A 330 -22.24 -2.13 26.56
CA GLN A 330 -21.49 -3.22 25.93
C GLN A 330 -20.25 -2.72 25.17
N CYS A 331 -20.29 -1.48 24.64
CA CYS A 331 -19.16 -0.79 24.04
C CYS A 331 -18.26 -0.20 25.14
N THR A 332 -18.83 0.64 26.00
CA THR A 332 -18.04 1.47 26.94
C THR A 332 -17.28 0.66 27.99
N LYS A 333 -17.72 -0.56 28.32
CA LYS A 333 -16.99 -1.47 29.20
C LYS A 333 -15.62 -1.91 28.65
N LEU A 334 -15.38 -1.75 27.34
CA LEU A 334 -14.11 -2.10 26.68
C LEU A 334 -13.19 -0.88 26.52
N LEU A 335 -13.69 0.33 26.78
CA LEU A 335 -12.94 1.57 26.58
C LEU A 335 -12.10 1.94 27.81
N GLY A 336 -11.22 2.92 27.63
CA GLY A 336 -10.31 3.43 28.66
C GLY A 336 -8.91 2.80 28.60
N PRO A 337 -8.08 3.13 29.60
CA PRO A 337 -6.74 2.55 29.72
C PRO A 337 -6.81 1.08 30.15
N VAL A 338 -5.81 0.29 29.74
CA VAL A 338 -5.67 -1.12 30.16
C VAL A 338 -5.59 -1.24 31.70
N VAL A 339 -4.89 -0.30 32.34
CA VAL A 339 -4.83 -0.18 33.80
C VAL A 339 -5.74 0.98 34.22
N PRO A 340 -6.84 0.73 34.94
CA PRO A 340 -7.75 1.78 35.37
C PRO A 340 -7.03 2.93 36.10
N GLY A 341 -7.32 4.16 35.71
CA GLY A 341 -6.68 5.37 36.25
C GLY A 341 -5.36 5.78 35.59
N ALA A 342 -4.78 4.95 34.72
CA ALA A 342 -3.61 5.35 33.95
C ALA A 342 -3.97 6.46 32.94
N THR A 343 -3.09 7.45 32.85
CA THR A 343 -3.17 8.57 31.91
C THR A 343 -1.79 8.83 31.33
N LEU A 344 -1.72 9.18 30.05
CA LEU A 344 -0.49 9.59 29.40
C LEU A 344 -0.47 11.10 29.23
N GLN A 345 0.50 11.79 29.83
CA GLN A 345 0.69 13.21 29.57
C GLN A 345 0.94 13.42 28.07
N ASN A 346 0.22 14.37 27.46
CA ASN A 346 0.23 14.62 26.01
C ASN A 346 -0.14 13.38 25.16
N GLY A 347 -0.87 12.42 25.73
CA GLY A 347 -1.42 11.28 25.03
C GLY A 347 -2.56 11.65 24.07
N ALA A 348 -2.91 10.71 23.20
CA ALA A 348 -4.05 10.83 22.30
C ALA A 348 -5.37 10.86 23.08
N ARG A 349 -6.28 11.76 22.68
CA ARG A 349 -7.61 11.88 23.28
C ARG A 349 -8.61 10.96 22.57
N VAL A 350 -9.54 10.42 23.36
CA VAL A 350 -10.68 9.66 22.83
C VAL A 350 -11.93 10.56 22.82
N PRO A 351 -12.47 10.92 21.64
CA PRO A 351 -13.67 11.74 21.47
C PRO A 351 -14.83 11.35 22.40
N GLY A 352 -15.49 12.34 22.99
CA GLY A 352 -16.62 12.13 23.89
C GLY A 352 -16.27 11.55 25.25
N THR A 353 -14.99 11.38 25.59
CA THR A 353 -14.53 10.89 26.89
C THR A 353 -13.47 11.84 27.49
N SER A 354 -13.06 11.56 28.74
CA SER A 354 -11.93 12.20 29.40
C SER A 354 -10.60 11.43 29.24
N TYR A 355 -10.59 10.35 28.45
CA TYR A 355 -9.40 9.51 28.33
C TYR A 355 -8.29 10.18 27.52
N VAL A 356 -7.07 10.10 28.07
CA VAL A 356 -5.83 10.54 27.46
C VAL A 356 -4.83 9.38 27.51
N LEU A 357 -4.59 8.75 26.37
CA LEU A 357 -4.01 7.40 26.27
C LEU A 357 -2.77 7.40 25.36
N ASP A 358 -2.00 6.32 25.42
CA ASP A 358 -1.02 6.02 24.38
C ASP A 358 -1.71 5.78 23.02
N PRO A 359 -1.03 5.99 21.88
CA PRO A 359 -1.65 5.89 20.56
C PRO A 359 -2.16 4.48 20.23
N VAL A 360 -1.61 3.42 20.83
CA VAL A 360 -2.05 2.03 20.58
C VAL A 360 -3.40 1.80 21.28
N THR A 361 -3.52 2.14 22.56
CA THR A 361 -4.78 2.00 23.31
C THR A 361 -5.86 2.95 22.77
N ALA A 362 -5.50 4.19 22.42
CA ALA A 362 -6.42 5.14 21.79
C ALA A 362 -6.96 4.64 20.44
N ALA A 363 -6.11 4.00 19.62
CA ALA A 363 -6.53 3.45 18.34
C ALA A 363 -7.61 2.37 18.49
N PHE A 364 -7.48 1.49 19.50
CA PHE A 364 -8.52 0.53 19.83
C PHE A 364 -9.81 1.20 20.26
N ASN A 365 -9.72 2.19 21.15
CA ASN A 365 -10.90 2.90 21.67
C ASN A 365 -11.69 3.55 20.53
N LEU A 366 -11.01 4.33 19.69
CA LEU A 366 -11.60 5.00 18.53
C LEU A 366 -12.19 4.01 17.53
N GLY A 367 -11.42 2.99 17.11
CA GLY A 367 -11.89 2.01 16.14
C GLY A 367 -13.05 1.16 16.68
N CYS A 368 -13.03 0.80 17.97
CA CYS A 368 -14.13 0.11 18.64
C CYS A 368 -15.41 0.95 18.62
N MET A 369 -15.31 2.23 18.96
CA MET A 369 -16.45 3.15 18.98
C MET A 369 -17.06 3.34 17.59
N ILE A 370 -16.23 3.67 16.60
CA ILE A 370 -16.67 3.96 15.22
C ILE A 370 -17.44 2.78 14.64
N ARG A 371 -16.93 1.56 14.85
CA ARG A 371 -17.49 0.34 14.26
C ARG A 371 -18.66 -0.24 15.05
N TRP A 372 -18.84 0.13 16.32
CA TRP A 372 -19.63 -0.63 17.29
C TRP A 372 -21.04 -0.99 16.81
N LEU A 373 -21.75 0.04 16.33
CA LEU A 373 -23.16 -0.01 15.94
C LEU A 373 -23.37 -0.43 14.48
N ASP A 374 -22.29 -0.78 13.77
CA ASP A 374 -22.36 -1.11 12.34
C ASP A 374 -23.05 0.00 11.53
N TYR A 375 -22.80 1.26 11.91
CA TYR A 375 -23.48 2.42 11.32
C TYR A 375 -22.54 3.34 10.53
N ASN A 376 -21.25 2.99 10.50
CA ASN A 376 -20.23 3.65 9.71
C ASN A 376 -20.32 3.24 8.22
N ASP A 377 -19.38 3.73 7.42
CA ASP A 377 -19.30 3.48 5.98
C ASP A 377 -19.17 2.00 5.62
N THR A 378 -19.22 1.67 4.33
CA THR A 378 -19.11 0.29 3.84
C THR A 378 -18.49 0.25 2.45
N TRP A 379 -17.63 -0.74 2.24
CA TRP A 379 -17.12 -1.14 0.93
C TRP A 379 -17.48 -2.60 0.65
N LEU A 380 -18.17 -2.83 -0.47
CA LEU A 380 -18.67 -4.14 -0.87
C LEU A 380 -18.01 -4.61 -2.17
N ALA A 381 -17.16 -5.63 -2.09
CA ALA A 381 -16.49 -6.22 -3.23
C ALA A 381 -16.39 -7.76 -3.06
N ALA A 382 -15.36 -8.41 -3.62
CA ALA A 382 -15.12 -9.84 -3.35
C ALA A 382 -14.93 -10.10 -1.85
N GLU A 383 -14.27 -9.17 -1.15
CA GLU A 383 -14.34 -9.01 0.29
C GLU A 383 -15.20 -7.81 0.69
N TRP A 384 -15.83 -7.89 1.87
CA TRP A 384 -16.57 -6.78 2.46
C TRP A 384 -15.75 -6.12 3.55
N GLY A 385 -15.92 -4.82 3.76
CA GLY A 385 -15.29 -4.16 4.90
C GLY A 385 -15.80 -2.75 5.14
N HIS A 386 -15.26 -2.11 6.17
CA HIS A 386 -15.56 -0.75 6.54
C HIS A 386 -14.25 0.04 6.62
N PRO A 387 -13.82 0.69 5.52
CA PRO A 387 -12.54 1.39 5.51
C PRO A 387 -12.43 2.53 6.54
N SER A 388 -13.55 3.10 6.98
CA SER A 388 -13.58 4.04 8.12
C SER A 388 -13.00 3.49 9.42
N ASP A 389 -12.92 2.17 9.59
CA ASP A 389 -12.30 1.54 10.76
C ASP A 389 -10.83 1.97 10.93
N ASN A 390 -10.13 2.32 9.84
CA ASN A 390 -8.75 2.82 9.89
C ASN A 390 -8.61 4.19 10.56
N PHE A 391 -9.70 4.96 10.70
CA PHE A 391 -9.66 6.21 11.45
C PHE A 391 -9.25 6.02 12.91
N GLY A 392 -9.44 4.82 13.48
CA GLY A 392 -8.95 4.49 14.81
C GLY A 392 -7.45 4.74 14.95
N GLY A 393 -6.63 4.07 14.15
CA GLY A 393 -5.18 4.26 14.13
C GLY A 393 -4.74 5.62 13.62
N ILE A 394 -5.38 6.14 12.56
CA ILE A 394 -5.00 7.42 11.95
C ILE A 394 -5.20 8.58 12.94
N LEU A 395 -6.38 8.71 13.56
CA LEU A 395 -6.65 9.81 14.48
C LEU A 395 -5.85 9.68 15.77
N ALA A 396 -5.69 8.47 16.31
CA ALA A 396 -4.91 8.25 17.52
C ALA A 396 -3.45 8.69 17.34
N VAL A 397 -2.82 8.30 16.23
CA VAL A 397 -1.43 8.66 15.95
C VAL A 397 -1.30 10.14 15.57
N ALA A 398 -2.20 10.67 14.73
CA ALA A 398 -2.16 12.08 14.37
C ALA A 398 -2.31 13.01 15.57
N ASP A 399 -3.27 12.72 16.47
CA ASP A 399 -3.47 13.50 17.70
C ASP A 399 -2.28 13.38 18.64
N TYR A 400 -1.76 12.15 18.83
CA TYR A 400 -0.57 11.93 19.66
C TYR A 400 0.62 12.74 19.14
N LEU A 401 0.96 12.63 17.86
CA LEU A 401 2.08 13.36 17.25
C LEU A 401 1.88 14.88 17.31
N SER A 402 0.66 15.36 17.06
CA SER A 402 0.32 16.79 17.17
C SER A 402 0.48 17.32 18.60
N ARG A 403 0.27 16.47 19.62
CA ARG A 403 0.51 16.79 21.04
C ARG A 403 1.98 16.66 21.46
N GLN A 404 2.82 16.02 20.64
CA GLN A 404 4.29 16.06 20.73
C GLN A 404 4.88 17.20 19.87
N ASP A 405 4.09 18.25 19.62
CA ASP A 405 4.45 19.44 18.84
C ASP A 405 4.86 19.19 17.39
N GLN A 406 4.49 18.05 16.80
CA GLN A 406 4.57 17.88 15.35
C GLN A 406 3.46 18.67 14.66
N ALA A 407 3.81 19.40 13.61
CA ALA A 407 2.88 20.20 12.83
C ALA A 407 2.07 19.33 11.86
N LEU A 408 1.08 18.60 12.40
CA LEU A 408 0.09 17.87 11.61
C LEU A 408 -1.21 18.66 11.52
N ALA A 409 -1.76 18.71 10.31
CA ALA A 409 -3.06 19.30 10.01
C ALA A 409 -4.09 18.22 9.62
N MET A 410 -5.36 18.58 9.57
CA MET A 410 -6.41 17.64 9.15
C MET A 410 -6.21 17.15 7.71
N ARG A 411 -5.51 17.93 6.86
CA ARG A 411 -5.06 17.48 5.54
C ARG A 411 -4.29 16.15 5.62
N ASP A 412 -3.39 16.00 6.58
CA ASP A 412 -2.56 14.79 6.74
C ASP A 412 -3.43 13.58 7.14
N VAL A 413 -4.42 13.81 8.02
CA VAL A 413 -5.43 12.81 8.40
C VAL A 413 -6.23 12.36 7.19
N LEU A 414 -6.71 13.29 6.36
CA LEU A 414 -7.49 12.98 5.16
C LEU A 414 -6.63 12.25 4.11
N VAL A 415 -5.37 12.63 3.91
CA VAL A 415 -4.45 11.88 3.02
C VAL A 415 -4.28 10.44 3.49
N ALA A 416 -3.98 10.24 4.78
CA ALA A 416 -3.84 8.90 5.34
C ALA A 416 -5.13 8.09 5.20
N ALA A 417 -6.29 8.71 5.41
CA ALA A 417 -7.59 8.06 5.24
C ALA A 417 -7.84 7.63 3.80
N ILE A 418 -7.70 8.54 2.82
CA ILE A 418 -7.89 8.22 1.39
C ILE A 418 -6.99 7.05 0.99
N LYS A 419 -5.73 7.06 1.44
CA LYS A 419 -4.78 5.98 1.15
C LYS A 419 -5.14 4.66 1.82
N ALA A 420 -5.58 4.69 3.08
CA ALA A 420 -6.02 3.50 3.78
C ALA A 420 -7.25 2.87 3.11
N TYR A 421 -8.20 3.71 2.68
CA TYR A 421 -9.38 3.28 1.94
C TYR A 421 -8.99 2.60 0.63
N GLU A 422 -8.08 3.21 -0.11
CA GLU A 422 -7.61 2.66 -1.38
C GLU A 422 -6.93 1.30 -1.19
N ILE A 423 -6.01 1.17 -0.22
CA ILE A 423 -5.30 -0.10 0.04
C ILE A 423 -6.29 -1.21 0.40
N GLN A 424 -7.15 -0.97 1.40
CA GLN A 424 -8.12 -1.95 1.86
C GLN A 424 -9.13 -2.30 0.76
N GLY A 425 -9.70 -1.28 0.11
CA GLY A 425 -10.78 -1.49 -0.85
C GLY A 425 -10.30 -2.10 -2.16
N VAL A 426 -9.10 -1.74 -2.65
CA VAL A 426 -8.53 -2.31 -3.88
C VAL A 426 -8.12 -3.76 -3.68
N LEU A 427 -7.52 -4.13 -2.53
CA LEU A 427 -7.27 -5.54 -2.21
C LEU A 427 -8.58 -6.34 -2.14
N ALA A 428 -9.62 -5.77 -1.54
CA ALA A 428 -10.94 -6.39 -1.43
C ALA A 428 -11.65 -6.61 -2.78
N LEU A 429 -11.21 -5.97 -3.87
CA LEU A 429 -11.84 -6.14 -5.19
C LEU A 429 -11.77 -7.57 -5.72
N GLN A 430 -10.66 -8.27 -5.48
CA GLN A 430 -10.45 -9.64 -5.98
C GLN A 430 -10.20 -10.67 -4.87
N HIS A 431 -9.68 -10.25 -3.71
CA HIS A 431 -9.23 -11.17 -2.67
C HIS A 431 -10.28 -11.33 -1.58
N ALA A 432 -10.97 -12.47 -1.57
CA ALA A 432 -12.06 -12.79 -0.65
C ALA A 432 -11.59 -13.65 0.53
N PHE A 433 -11.04 -13.02 1.58
CA PHE A 433 -10.58 -13.71 2.79
C PHE A 433 -11.71 -14.48 3.51
N ASN A 434 -12.96 -14.03 3.36
CA ASN A 434 -14.14 -14.74 3.83
C ASN A 434 -14.27 -16.17 3.24
N ARG A 435 -13.75 -16.43 2.03
CA ARG A 435 -13.77 -17.76 1.40
C ARG A 435 -12.75 -18.73 1.97
N VAL A 436 -11.69 -18.21 2.61
CA VAL A 436 -10.68 -19.01 3.33
C VAL A 436 -10.88 -18.97 4.85
N GLY A 437 -12.03 -18.48 5.32
CA GLY A 437 -12.41 -18.48 6.74
C GLY A 437 -11.83 -17.34 7.60
N LEU A 438 -11.14 -16.38 6.99
CA LEU A 438 -10.50 -15.26 7.68
C LEU A 438 -11.31 -13.96 7.60
N ASP A 439 -11.16 -13.13 8.63
CA ASP A 439 -11.87 -11.87 8.79
C ASP A 439 -11.25 -10.73 7.99
N HIS A 440 -12.09 -9.94 7.32
CA HIS A 440 -11.71 -8.75 6.55
C HIS A 440 -10.86 -7.74 7.33
N VAL A 441 -10.87 -7.81 8.67
CA VAL A 441 -10.07 -6.90 9.52
C VAL A 441 -8.58 -7.09 9.31
N ILE A 442 -8.14 -8.18 8.66
CA ILE A 442 -6.77 -8.27 8.12
C ILE A 442 -6.44 -7.06 7.24
N LEU A 443 -7.36 -6.64 6.37
CA LEU A 443 -7.16 -5.50 5.48
C LEU A 443 -7.12 -4.16 6.23
N VAL A 444 -7.88 -4.03 7.33
CA VAL A 444 -7.77 -2.86 8.24
C VAL A 444 -6.38 -2.81 8.86
N ARG A 445 -5.86 -3.94 9.35
CA ARG A 445 -4.48 -4.00 9.88
C ARG A 445 -3.45 -3.63 8.82
N ILE A 446 -3.54 -4.19 7.60
CA ILE A 446 -2.62 -3.88 6.50
C ILE A 446 -2.65 -2.39 6.14
N ALA A 447 -3.84 -1.84 5.89
CA ALA A 447 -4.02 -0.44 5.50
C ALA A 447 -3.56 0.52 6.61
N THR A 448 -3.97 0.29 7.86
CA THR A 448 -3.54 1.09 9.01
C THR A 448 -2.02 1.04 9.16
N THR A 449 -1.40 -0.15 9.10
CA THR A 449 0.06 -0.31 9.26
C THR A 449 0.81 0.55 8.25
N ALA A 450 0.42 0.51 6.97
CA ALA A 450 1.09 1.25 5.91
C ALA A 450 1.03 2.76 6.12
N VAL A 451 -0.18 3.30 6.32
CA VAL A 451 -0.38 4.75 6.41
C VAL A 451 0.18 5.31 7.72
N VAL A 452 0.02 4.59 8.83
CA VAL A 452 0.55 5.01 10.13
C VAL A 452 2.08 4.99 10.14
N THR A 453 2.72 3.98 9.55
CA THR A 453 4.19 3.96 9.42
C THR A 453 4.68 5.20 8.67
N ARG A 454 3.99 5.60 7.60
CA ARG A 454 4.32 6.82 6.87
C ARG A 454 4.08 8.09 7.71
N MET A 455 2.97 8.18 8.44
CA MET A 455 2.65 9.31 9.32
C MET A 455 3.68 9.49 10.45
N LEU A 456 4.26 8.41 10.95
CA LEU A 456 5.36 8.43 11.92
C LEU A 456 6.70 8.89 11.31
N GLY A 457 6.74 9.25 10.02
CA GLY A 457 7.95 9.65 9.31
C GLY A 457 8.74 8.48 8.71
N GLY A 458 8.18 7.27 8.70
CA GLY A 458 8.85 6.08 8.20
C GLY A 458 9.26 6.19 6.73
N THR A 459 10.42 5.62 6.43
CA THR A 459 10.93 5.44 5.06
C THR A 459 10.16 4.35 4.32
N ARG A 460 10.30 4.29 2.99
CA ARG A 460 9.74 3.21 2.17
C ARG A 460 10.10 1.82 2.70
N ARG A 461 11.36 1.63 3.14
CA ARG A 461 11.83 0.36 3.71
C ARG A 461 11.09 0.02 5.01
N GLN A 462 10.91 0.99 5.90
CA GLN A 462 10.17 0.77 7.13
C GLN A 462 8.70 0.46 6.86
N VAL A 463 8.07 1.09 5.87
CA VAL A 463 6.72 0.72 5.44
C VAL A 463 6.67 -0.74 4.99
N ILE A 464 7.63 -1.21 4.20
CA ILE A 464 7.71 -2.63 3.78
C ILE A 464 7.93 -3.56 4.97
N ASN A 465 8.82 -3.20 5.90
CA ASN A 465 9.06 -3.99 7.10
C ASN A 465 7.79 -4.12 7.93
N ALA A 466 7.09 -3.02 8.17
CA ALA A 466 5.83 -3.01 8.92
C ALA A 466 4.74 -3.83 8.20
N LEU A 467 4.58 -3.65 6.89
CA LEU A 467 3.63 -4.41 6.07
C LEU A 467 3.90 -5.91 6.10
N SER A 468 5.17 -6.32 5.95
CA SER A 468 5.54 -7.74 5.98
C SER A 468 5.19 -8.39 7.32
N ASN A 469 5.47 -7.72 8.43
CA ASN A 469 5.05 -8.18 9.76
C ASN A 469 3.51 -8.22 9.86
N ALA A 470 2.81 -7.22 9.32
CA ALA A 470 1.35 -7.20 9.32
C ALA A 470 0.71 -8.33 8.50
N TRP A 471 1.39 -8.90 7.51
CA TRP A 471 0.92 -10.11 6.83
C TRP A 471 1.22 -11.39 7.62
N LEU A 472 2.42 -11.49 8.21
CA LEU A 472 2.82 -12.64 9.03
C LEU A 472 2.02 -12.79 10.33
N ASP A 473 1.42 -11.70 10.81
CA ASP A 473 0.58 -11.66 12.01
C ASP A 473 -0.75 -12.45 11.86
N GLY A 474 -0.98 -13.11 10.71
CA GLY A 474 -2.11 -14.02 10.45
C GLY A 474 -3.46 -13.32 10.39
N GLY A 475 -4.56 -14.04 10.21
CA GLY A 475 -5.91 -13.45 10.23
C GLY A 475 -6.72 -13.89 11.45
N ALA A 476 -7.56 -13.02 12.00
CA ALA A 476 -8.61 -13.46 12.90
C ALA A 476 -9.61 -14.33 12.11
N LEU A 477 -10.13 -15.41 12.73
CA LEU A 477 -11.25 -16.15 12.16
C LEU A 477 -12.52 -15.29 12.15
N ARG A 478 -13.49 -15.62 11.29
CA ARG A 478 -14.81 -14.94 11.24
C ARG A 478 -15.90 -15.57 12.07
N THR A 479 -15.61 -16.57 12.90
CA THR A 479 -16.64 -17.33 13.63
C THR A 479 -17.65 -16.45 14.38
N TYR A 480 -17.20 -15.32 14.94
CA TYR A 480 -18.04 -14.36 15.66
C TYR A 480 -19.00 -13.53 14.79
N ARG A 481 -18.98 -13.71 13.47
CA ARG A 481 -19.91 -13.07 12.52
C ARG A 481 -20.99 -14.02 12.01
N HIS A 482 -20.86 -15.31 12.30
CA HIS A 482 -21.73 -16.35 11.74
C HIS A 482 -22.45 -17.12 12.85
N ALA A 483 -23.72 -17.43 12.62
CA ALA A 483 -24.50 -18.29 13.50
C ALA A 483 -23.85 -19.69 13.61
N PRO A 484 -23.94 -20.37 14.77
CA PRO A 484 -24.61 -19.94 16.00
C PRO A 484 -23.73 -19.09 16.93
N ASN A 485 -22.56 -18.60 16.47
CA ASN A 485 -21.57 -17.92 17.29
C ASN A 485 -21.53 -16.40 17.08
N THR A 486 -22.52 -15.81 16.40
CA THR A 486 -22.61 -14.37 16.19
C THR A 486 -22.52 -13.64 17.53
N GLY A 487 -21.59 -12.70 17.68
CA GLY A 487 -21.37 -12.02 18.95
C GLY A 487 -20.67 -10.68 18.82
N THR A 488 -20.46 -9.99 19.95
CA THR A 488 -19.99 -8.60 19.99
C THR A 488 -18.56 -8.40 19.47
N ARG A 489 -17.76 -9.47 19.30
CA ARG A 489 -16.44 -9.36 18.64
C ARG A 489 -16.53 -8.80 17.23
N LYS A 490 -17.65 -8.99 16.52
CA LYS A 490 -17.88 -8.36 15.21
C LYS A 490 -17.76 -6.82 15.26
N SER A 491 -18.08 -6.23 16.41
CA SER A 491 -18.18 -4.78 16.63
C SER A 491 -16.86 -4.14 17.05
N TRP A 492 -15.91 -4.91 17.58
CA TRP A 492 -14.60 -4.39 18.03
C TRP A 492 -13.39 -5.01 17.34
N ALA A 493 -13.56 -6.08 16.54
CA ALA A 493 -12.46 -6.72 15.81
C ALA A 493 -11.68 -5.75 14.91
N ALA A 494 -12.35 -4.77 14.32
CA ALA A 494 -11.70 -3.75 13.49
C ALA A 494 -10.88 -2.75 14.33
N GLY A 495 -11.39 -2.37 15.52
CA GLY A 495 -10.65 -1.59 16.51
C GLY A 495 -9.37 -2.29 16.98
N ASP A 496 -9.44 -3.62 17.18
CA ASP A 496 -8.28 -4.43 17.50
C ASP A 496 -7.27 -4.51 16.35
N ALA A 497 -7.74 -4.66 15.11
CA ALA A 497 -6.89 -4.70 13.93
C ALA A 497 -6.18 -3.37 13.65
N THR A 498 -6.88 -2.23 13.75
CA THR A 498 -6.26 -0.91 13.58
C THR A 498 -5.27 -0.61 14.73
N ARG A 499 -5.60 -0.98 15.98
CA ARG A 499 -4.64 -0.96 17.10
C ARG A 499 -3.38 -1.75 16.77
N ARG A 500 -3.53 -2.96 16.24
CA ARG A 500 -2.40 -3.82 15.89
C ARG A 500 -1.55 -3.18 14.79
N GLY A 501 -2.17 -2.51 13.81
CA GLY A 501 -1.45 -1.78 12.78
C GLY A 501 -0.58 -0.64 13.33
N VAL A 502 -1.09 0.11 14.32
CA VAL A 502 -0.30 1.13 15.02
C VAL A 502 0.89 0.50 15.76
N GLN A 503 0.68 -0.62 16.46
CA GLN A 503 1.76 -1.30 17.19
C GLN A 503 2.88 -1.77 16.27
N LEU A 504 2.53 -2.36 15.12
CA LEU A 504 3.50 -2.84 14.12
C LEU A 504 4.27 -1.69 13.47
N ALA A 505 3.60 -0.58 13.19
CA ALA A 505 4.25 0.63 12.70
C ALA A 505 5.28 1.15 13.71
N LEU A 506 4.92 1.24 15.00
CA LEU A 506 5.84 1.68 16.06
C LEU A 506 7.08 0.76 16.18
N TRP A 507 6.91 -0.56 16.08
CA TRP A 507 8.04 -1.49 16.09
C TRP A 507 8.94 -1.32 14.87
N SER A 508 8.38 -1.12 13.67
CA SER A 508 9.20 -0.83 12.50
C SER A 508 9.95 0.51 12.63
N MET A 509 9.35 1.52 13.26
CA MET A 509 10.03 2.78 13.56
C MET A 509 11.15 2.62 14.57
N ALA A 510 11.05 1.66 15.48
CA ALA A 510 12.12 1.28 16.41
C ALA A 510 13.27 0.49 15.75
N GLY A 511 13.18 0.21 14.44
CA GLY A 511 14.21 -0.50 13.68
C GLY A 511 13.98 -2.00 13.53
N GLU A 512 12.79 -2.51 13.87
CA GLU A 512 12.46 -3.92 13.68
C GLU A 512 12.56 -4.34 12.20
N MET A 513 13.06 -5.56 11.98
CA MET A 513 13.31 -6.06 10.63
C MET A 513 12.02 -6.46 9.89
N GLY A 514 12.11 -6.49 8.56
CA GLY A 514 11.05 -6.96 7.68
C GLY A 514 11.31 -8.36 7.13
N TYR A 515 10.29 -8.92 6.50
CA TYR A 515 10.31 -10.23 5.85
C TYR A 515 9.93 -10.05 4.38
N PRO A 516 10.90 -9.91 3.46
CA PRO A 516 10.65 -9.52 2.08
C PRO A 516 9.65 -10.41 1.34
N THR A 517 9.65 -11.71 1.64
CA THR A 517 8.77 -12.73 1.03
C THR A 517 7.67 -13.19 1.99
N ALA A 518 7.14 -12.31 2.83
CA ALA A 518 6.08 -12.63 3.80
C ALA A 518 4.83 -13.26 3.15
N LEU A 519 4.56 -12.94 1.89
CA LEU A 519 3.47 -13.49 1.09
C LEU A 519 3.93 -14.75 0.36
N SER A 520 5.00 -14.66 -0.44
CA SER A 520 5.36 -15.69 -1.43
C SER A 520 6.35 -16.75 -0.97
N ALA A 521 6.86 -16.68 0.27
CA ALA A 521 7.84 -17.66 0.77
C ALA A 521 7.28 -19.09 0.60
N PRO A 522 8.00 -19.99 -0.10
CA PRO A 522 7.51 -21.35 -0.31
C PRO A 522 7.22 -22.04 1.02
N ARG A 523 6.06 -22.71 1.09
CA ARG A 523 5.55 -23.46 2.25
C ARG A 523 5.15 -22.64 3.48
N TRP A 524 5.74 -21.46 3.70
CA TRP A 524 5.60 -20.70 4.95
C TRP A 524 5.01 -19.31 4.77
N GLY A 525 4.97 -18.80 3.53
CA GLY A 525 4.39 -17.52 3.19
C GLY A 525 2.87 -17.53 3.32
N PHE A 526 2.30 -16.35 3.46
CA PHE A 526 0.85 -16.18 3.61
C PHE A 526 0.08 -16.81 2.44
N GLU A 527 0.57 -16.71 1.21
CA GLU A 527 -0.09 -17.26 0.02
C GLU A 527 -0.22 -18.79 0.10
N ASP A 528 0.86 -19.50 0.41
CA ASP A 528 0.85 -20.96 0.54
C ASP A 528 0.06 -21.44 1.77
N VAL A 529 0.29 -20.82 2.93
CA VAL A 529 -0.25 -21.30 4.21
C VAL A 529 -1.74 -20.97 4.37
N VAL A 530 -2.15 -19.78 3.94
CA VAL A 530 -3.48 -19.24 4.21
C VAL A 530 -4.36 -19.23 2.97
N LEU A 531 -3.80 -18.85 1.82
CA LEU A 531 -4.54 -18.75 0.56
C LEU A 531 -4.44 -20.02 -0.30
N ALA A 532 -3.88 -21.11 0.24
CA ALA A 532 -3.72 -22.39 -0.45
C ALA A 532 -3.02 -22.26 -1.81
N GLY A 533 -2.04 -21.36 -1.91
CA GLY A 533 -1.25 -21.08 -3.10
C GLY A 533 -1.84 -20.02 -4.04
N GLU A 534 -2.97 -19.39 -3.71
CA GLU A 534 -3.47 -18.24 -4.47
C GLU A 534 -2.58 -17.00 -4.23
N THR A 535 -2.14 -16.37 -5.32
CA THR A 535 -1.26 -15.19 -5.29
C THR A 535 -2.06 -13.91 -5.05
N LEU A 536 -1.62 -13.09 -4.10
CA LEU A 536 -2.16 -11.75 -3.89
C LEU A 536 -1.69 -10.79 -4.99
N SER A 537 -2.55 -9.83 -5.30
CA SER A 537 -2.29 -8.84 -6.34
C SER A 537 -3.02 -7.54 -6.08
N ILE A 538 -2.52 -6.45 -6.67
CA ILE A 538 -3.20 -5.16 -6.71
C ILE A 538 -3.94 -5.08 -8.06
N PRO A 539 -5.27 -5.32 -8.10
CA PRO A 539 -6.00 -5.53 -9.35
C PRO A 539 -6.17 -4.28 -10.20
N ARG A 540 -5.91 -3.11 -9.62
CA ARG A 540 -5.91 -1.81 -10.28
C ARG A 540 -4.88 -0.89 -9.60
N PRO A 541 -4.29 0.08 -10.31
CA PRO A 541 -3.42 1.06 -9.68
C PRO A 541 -4.12 1.74 -8.49
N LEU A 542 -3.37 1.91 -7.39
CA LEU A 542 -3.85 2.61 -6.20
C LEU A 542 -3.93 4.11 -6.50
N GLY A 543 -5.13 4.68 -6.36
CA GLY A 543 -5.44 6.10 -6.56
C GLY A 543 -6.34 6.63 -5.44
N CYS A 544 -7.58 6.98 -5.75
CA CYS A 544 -8.60 7.39 -4.77
C CYS A 544 -10.00 6.84 -5.15
N TYR A 545 -10.04 5.74 -5.89
CA TYR A 545 -11.28 5.14 -6.37
C TYR A 545 -12.22 4.71 -5.23
N VAL A 546 -11.66 4.14 -4.17
CA VAL A 546 -12.48 3.57 -3.09
C VAL A 546 -13.22 4.65 -2.32
N ILE A 547 -12.55 5.74 -1.97
CA ILE A 547 -13.18 6.84 -1.22
C ILE A 547 -14.27 7.54 -2.05
N GLU A 548 -14.06 7.74 -3.36
CA GLU A 548 -15.07 8.33 -4.25
C GLU A 548 -16.34 7.46 -4.34
N ASN A 549 -16.16 6.12 -4.28
CA ASN A 549 -17.25 5.15 -4.45
C ASN A 549 -17.70 4.51 -3.13
N ILE A 550 -17.31 5.07 -2.00
CA ILE A 550 -17.65 4.52 -0.68
C ILE A 550 -19.17 4.53 -0.47
N LEU A 551 -19.69 3.64 0.37
CA LEU A 551 -21.10 3.61 0.69
C LEU A 551 -21.33 4.12 2.12
N PHE A 552 -22.33 4.97 2.31
CA PHE A 552 -22.74 5.43 3.64
C PHE A 552 -23.99 4.73 4.13
N LYS A 553 -24.07 4.45 5.43
CA LYS A 553 -25.33 4.07 6.07
C LYS A 553 -26.01 5.34 6.59
N VAL A 554 -26.87 5.92 5.76
CA VAL A 554 -27.42 7.26 5.99
C VAL A 554 -28.65 7.22 6.90
N ALA A 555 -29.59 6.34 6.58
CA ALA A 555 -30.92 6.37 7.19
C ALA A 555 -31.10 5.35 8.31
N PHE A 556 -30.50 4.15 8.18
CA PHE A 556 -30.79 3.03 9.05
C PHE A 556 -29.52 2.31 9.53
N PRO A 557 -29.39 2.00 10.83
CA PRO A 557 -28.29 1.18 11.35
C PRO A 557 -28.57 -0.30 11.07
N ALA A 558 -28.35 -0.73 9.84
CA ALA A 558 -28.62 -2.10 9.39
C ALA A 558 -27.42 -2.65 8.60
N GLU A 559 -27.29 -3.98 8.53
CA GLU A 559 -26.37 -4.60 7.57
C GLU A 559 -26.64 -4.07 6.15
N PHE A 560 -25.58 -3.81 5.39
CA PHE A 560 -25.66 -2.95 4.21
C PHE A 560 -26.52 -3.55 3.09
N HIS A 561 -26.53 -4.87 2.92
CA HIS A 561 -27.34 -5.55 1.90
C HIS A 561 -28.84 -5.43 2.16
N ALA A 562 -29.26 -5.05 3.38
CA ALA A 562 -30.66 -4.82 3.73
C ALA A 562 -31.12 -3.36 3.59
N GLN A 563 -30.23 -2.40 3.30
CA GLN A 563 -30.56 -0.97 3.30
C GLN A 563 -31.71 -0.61 2.34
N THR A 564 -31.65 -1.11 1.11
CA THR A 564 -32.70 -0.89 0.10
C THR A 564 -33.98 -1.67 0.39
N ALA A 565 -33.88 -2.83 1.07
CA ALA A 565 -35.05 -3.58 1.53
C ALA A 565 -35.78 -2.84 2.64
N ALA A 566 -35.04 -2.24 3.59
CA ALA A 566 -35.60 -1.38 4.63
C ALA A 566 -36.26 -0.12 4.03
N GLU A 567 -35.62 0.51 3.03
CA GLU A 567 -36.19 1.66 2.31
C GLU A 567 -37.50 1.29 1.61
N ALA A 568 -37.53 0.17 0.86
CA ALA A 568 -38.74 -0.34 0.21
C ALA A 568 -39.85 -0.69 1.23
N ALA A 569 -39.48 -1.33 2.33
CA ALA A 569 -40.39 -1.68 3.42
C ALA A 569 -41.04 -0.44 4.08
N ILE A 570 -40.26 0.62 4.31
CA ILE A 570 -40.79 1.88 4.87
C ILE A 570 -41.76 2.55 3.89
N GLN A 571 -41.47 2.54 2.59
CA GLN A 571 -42.39 3.07 1.57
C GLN A 571 -43.72 2.30 1.52
N LEU A 572 -43.70 1.02 1.86
CA LEU A 572 -44.90 0.17 1.92
C LEU A 572 -45.66 0.28 3.24
N HIS A 573 -45.12 0.92 4.28
CA HIS A 573 -45.71 0.96 5.62
C HIS A 573 -47.19 1.38 5.59
N ASP A 574 -47.50 2.51 4.95
CA ASP A 574 -48.87 3.07 4.94
C ASP A 574 -49.86 2.19 4.17
N GLN A 575 -49.41 1.40 3.19
CA GLN A 575 -50.26 0.47 2.43
C GLN A 575 -50.62 -0.79 3.23
N VAL A 576 -49.76 -1.16 4.19
CA VAL A 576 -49.90 -2.36 5.02
C VAL A 576 -50.48 -2.02 6.40
N ALA A 577 -50.36 -0.76 6.83
CA ALA A 577 -50.85 -0.26 8.10
C ALA A 577 -52.33 -0.59 8.33
N GLY A 578 -52.61 -1.34 9.40
CA GLY A 578 -53.97 -1.76 9.77
C GLY A 578 -54.45 -3.05 9.09
N ARG A 579 -53.64 -3.69 8.23
CA ARG A 579 -53.97 -4.95 7.55
C ARG A 579 -52.99 -6.10 7.89
N TRP A 580 -52.33 -6.03 9.06
CA TRP A 580 -51.28 -6.97 9.47
C TRP A 580 -51.73 -8.44 9.46
N ASP A 581 -52.92 -8.71 9.99
CA ASP A 581 -53.47 -10.07 10.09
C ASP A 581 -53.83 -10.65 8.72
N ALA A 582 -54.12 -9.77 7.74
CA ALA A 582 -54.47 -10.14 6.38
C ALA A 582 -53.24 -10.42 5.49
N ILE A 583 -52.00 -10.20 5.98
CA ILE A 583 -50.80 -10.51 5.21
C ILE A 583 -50.71 -12.02 5.01
N GLU A 584 -50.78 -12.50 3.78
CA GLU A 584 -50.60 -13.91 3.47
C GLU A 584 -49.12 -14.24 3.22
N ARG A 585 -48.44 -13.39 2.44
CA ARG A 585 -47.06 -13.61 2.01
C ARG A 585 -46.33 -12.29 1.77
N ILE A 586 -45.05 -12.23 2.12
CA ILE A 586 -44.16 -11.10 1.79
C ILE A 586 -43.05 -11.64 0.89
N ARG A 587 -42.90 -11.10 -0.32
CA ARG A 587 -41.83 -11.49 -1.24
C ARG A 587 -40.70 -10.45 -1.19
N ILE A 588 -39.47 -10.92 -0.99
CA ILE A 588 -38.26 -10.10 -1.01
C ILE A 588 -37.35 -10.61 -2.13
N GLU A 589 -37.14 -9.82 -3.17
CA GLU A 589 -36.17 -10.12 -4.23
C GLU A 589 -34.84 -9.43 -3.90
N THR A 590 -33.72 -10.15 -3.92
CA THR A 590 -32.42 -9.64 -3.47
C THR A 590 -31.24 -10.20 -4.29
N GLN A 591 -30.01 -9.75 -4.02
CA GLN A 591 -28.78 -10.31 -4.62
C GLN A 591 -28.21 -11.52 -3.84
N GLU A 592 -27.38 -12.33 -4.51
CA GLU A 592 -26.72 -13.53 -3.94
C GLU A 592 -26.00 -13.24 -2.61
N SER A 593 -25.28 -12.12 -2.53
CA SER A 593 -24.58 -11.73 -1.29
C SER A 593 -25.55 -11.61 -0.11
N ALA A 594 -26.73 -11.01 -0.29
CA ALA A 594 -27.73 -10.90 0.77
C ALA A 594 -28.28 -12.28 1.18
N MET A 595 -28.50 -13.16 0.19
CA MET A 595 -28.91 -14.55 0.42
C MET A 595 -27.91 -15.31 1.29
N ARG A 596 -26.61 -15.08 1.08
CA ARG A 596 -25.55 -15.77 1.84
C ARG A 596 -25.32 -15.21 3.24
N ILE A 597 -25.51 -13.90 3.43
CA ILE A 597 -25.07 -13.20 4.66
C ILE A 597 -26.20 -13.05 5.67
N ILE A 598 -27.36 -12.58 5.21
CA ILE A 598 -28.41 -12.04 6.07
C ILE A 598 -29.77 -12.71 5.89
N ASN A 599 -29.91 -13.67 4.97
CA ASN A 599 -31.11 -14.49 4.88
C ASN A 599 -31.12 -15.51 6.04
N LYS A 600 -31.90 -15.23 7.09
CA LYS A 600 -31.96 -16.06 8.31
C LYS A 600 -33.41 -16.39 8.68
N THR A 601 -33.66 -17.68 8.92
CA THR A 601 -34.95 -18.21 9.40
C THR A 601 -34.82 -18.73 10.84
N GLY A 602 -35.94 -18.84 11.56
CA GLY A 602 -35.96 -19.34 12.93
C GLY A 602 -35.66 -18.28 14.00
N PRO A 603 -35.38 -18.68 15.25
CA PRO A 603 -35.23 -17.74 16.37
C PRO A 603 -33.97 -16.88 16.27
N LEU A 604 -34.03 -15.64 16.76
CA LEU A 604 -32.91 -14.69 16.82
C LEU A 604 -32.56 -14.36 18.26
N SER A 605 -31.33 -14.63 18.68
CA SER A 605 -30.97 -14.69 20.10
C SER A 605 -30.46 -13.39 20.70
N ASN A 606 -29.98 -12.46 19.87
CA ASN A 606 -29.35 -11.22 20.32
C ASN A 606 -29.45 -10.11 19.25
N ALA A 607 -29.11 -8.88 19.61
CA ALA A 607 -29.18 -7.73 18.70
C ALA A 607 -28.32 -7.91 17.42
N ALA A 608 -27.16 -8.58 17.53
CA ALA A 608 -26.29 -8.85 16.39
C ALA A 608 -26.83 -9.93 15.44
N ASP A 609 -27.71 -10.82 15.91
CA ASP A 609 -28.44 -11.73 15.01
C ASP A 609 -29.49 -10.96 14.21
N ARG A 610 -30.18 -10.02 14.86
CA ARG A 610 -31.31 -9.23 14.31
C ARG A 610 -30.86 -8.19 13.29
N ASP A 611 -29.78 -7.46 13.57
CA ASP A 611 -29.21 -6.48 12.63
C ASP A 611 -28.57 -7.13 11.38
N HIS A 612 -28.40 -8.46 11.38
CA HIS A 612 -27.94 -9.31 10.28
C HIS A 612 -29.04 -10.31 9.85
N CYS A 613 -30.32 -9.96 9.97
CA CYS A 613 -31.43 -10.75 9.46
C CYS A 613 -32.31 -9.87 8.54
N LEU A 614 -32.25 -10.12 7.23
CA LEU A 614 -33.01 -9.40 6.21
C LEU A 614 -34.51 -9.39 6.54
N GLN A 615 -35.03 -10.54 6.95
CA GLN A 615 -36.44 -10.70 7.31
C GLN A 615 -36.82 -9.84 8.52
N TYR A 616 -35.99 -9.83 9.56
CA TYR A 616 -36.25 -9.01 10.76
C TYR A 616 -36.24 -7.52 10.42
N ILE A 617 -35.26 -7.07 9.65
CA ILE A 617 -35.13 -5.69 9.18
C ILE A 617 -36.37 -5.26 8.40
N VAL A 618 -36.80 -6.06 7.42
CA VAL A 618 -37.99 -5.76 6.61
C VAL A 618 -39.26 -5.79 7.48
N ALA A 619 -39.39 -6.74 8.41
CA ALA A 619 -40.56 -6.84 9.28
C ALA A 619 -40.71 -5.62 10.20
N VAL A 620 -39.63 -5.18 10.85
CA VAL A 620 -39.63 -3.98 11.69
C VAL A 620 -39.92 -2.74 10.86
N ALA A 621 -39.26 -2.59 9.71
CA ALA A 621 -39.44 -1.46 8.81
C ALA A 621 -40.90 -1.34 8.32
N LEU A 622 -41.50 -2.44 7.88
CA LEU A 622 -42.93 -2.51 7.53
C LEU A 622 -43.83 -2.19 8.73
N ARG A 623 -43.52 -2.71 9.92
CA ARG A 623 -44.38 -2.60 11.10
C ARG A 623 -44.39 -1.21 11.72
N LYS A 624 -43.22 -0.57 11.78
CA LYS A 624 -43.00 0.68 12.52
C LYS A 624 -42.91 1.90 11.61
N GLY A 625 -42.70 1.73 10.30
CA GLY A 625 -42.48 2.82 9.34
C GLY A 625 -41.14 3.54 9.54
N ARG A 626 -40.24 2.98 10.37
CA ARG A 626 -38.92 3.51 10.71
C ARG A 626 -38.03 2.39 11.24
N LEU A 627 -36.71 2.56 11.16
CA LEU A 627 -35.71 1.61 11.66
C LEU A 627 -34.57 2.35 12.37
N ASP A 628 -34.32 2.04 13.65
CA ASP A 628 -33.22 2.58 14.45
C ASP A 628 -32.52 1.44 15.21
N SER A 629 -31.48 1.78 15.97
CA SER A 629 -30.67 0.81 16.72
C SER A 629 -31.41 0.18 17.90
N ASP A 630 -32.39 0.88 18.48
CA ASP A 630 -33.16 0.39 19.63
C ASP A 630 -34.15 -0.71 19.20
N HIS A 631 -34.50 -0.79 17.91
CA HIS A 631 -35.34 -1.87 17.37
C HIS A 631 -34.69 -3.26 17.34
N TYR A 632 -33.37 -3.36 17.54
CA TYR A 632 -32.70 -4.66 17.66
C TYR A 632 -32.63 -5.15 19.11
N GLU A 633 -32.99 -4.32 20.08
CA GLU A 633 -33.03 -4.69 21.49
C GLU A 633 -34.24 -5.54 21.83
N GLN A 634 -34.19 -6.25 22.97
CA GLN A 634 -35.19 -7.25 23.35
C GLN A 634 -36.62 -6.67 23.39
N ALA A 635 -36.78 -5.44 23.86
CA ALA A 635 -38.09 -4.79 23.98
C ALA A 635 -38.86 -4.68 22.65
N THR A 636 -38.16 -4.53 21.52
CA THR A 636 -38.80 -4.54 20.20
C THR A 636 -38.95 -5.97 19.69
N ALA A 637 -37.94 -6.81 19.91
CA ALA A 637 -37.94 -8.21 19.45
C ALA A 637 -39.02 -9.08 20.10
N ASP A 638 -39.52 -8.70 21.28
CA ASP A 638 -40.60 -9.39 22.00
C ASP A 638 -41.99 -9.18 21.36
N ASP A 639 -42.12 -8.33 20.34
CA ASP A 639 -43.38 -8.16 19.58
C ASP A 639 -43.63 -9.40 18.69
N PRO A 640 -44.59 -10.29 19.03
CA PRO A 640 -44.79 -11.55 18.32
C PRO A 640 -45.24 -11.35 16.86
N ALA A 641 -45.74 -10.15 16.52
CA ALA A 641 -46.12 -9.84 15.14
C ALA A 641 -44.90 -9.78 14.21
N ILE A 642 -43.71 -9.44 14.73
CA ILE A 642 -42.47 -9.40 13.94
C ILE A 642 -42.14 -10.81 13.45
N ASP A 643 -42.11 -11.78 14.36
CA ASP A 643 -41.80 -13.18 14.01
C ASP A 643 -42.87 -13.80 13.11
N ALA A 644 -44.15 -13.50 13.38
CA ALA A 644 -45.24 -13.93 12.50
C ALA A 644 -45.12 -13.39 11.07
N MET A 645 -44.64 -12.15 10.89
CA MET A 645 -44.35 -11.60 9.55
C MET A 645 -43.13 -12.26 8.91
N ARG A 646 -42.06 -12.51 9.69
CA ARG A 646 -40.84 -13.18 9.20
C ARG A 646 -41.15 -14.57 8.66
N ASP A 647 -42.03 -15.32 9.32
CA ASP A 647 -42.43 -16.67 8.89
C ASP A 647 -43.21 -16.67 7.56
N ARG A 648 -43.76 -15.52 7.15
CA ARG A 648 -44.47 -15.33 5.87
C ARG A 648 -43.56 -14.78 4.77
N MET A 649 -42.27 -14.61 5.02
CA MET A 649 -41.32 -14.05 4.05
C MET A 649 -40.69 -15.11 3.14
N GLU A 650 -40.82 -14.88 1.84
CA GLU A 650 -40.13 -15.62 0.78
C GLU A 650 -39.00 -14.73 0.24
N VAL A 651 -37.74 -15.10 0.54
CA VAL A 651 -36.56 -14.39 0.03
C VAL A 651 -36.04 -15.13 -1.20
N VAL A 652 -35.96 -14.43 -2.33
CA VAL A 652 -35.53 -14.98 -3.62
C VAL A 652 -34.37 -14.19 -4.22
N GLU A 653 -33.39 -14.89 -4.78
CA GLU A 653 -32.34 -14.25 -5.56
C GLU A 653 -32.89 -13.76 -6.90
N LYS A 654 -32.51 -12.54 -7.31
CA LYS A 654 -32.73 -12.03 -8.66
C LYS A 654 -31.39 -11.93 -9.41
N PRO A 655 -31.15 -12.75 -10.46
CA PRO A 655 -29.85 -12.82 -11.12
C PRO A 655 -29.29 -11.47 -11.63
N ARG A 656 -30.18 -10.57 -12.06
CA ARG A 656 -29.78 -9.20 -12.46
C ARG A 656 -29.16 -8.43 -11.29
N TYR A 657 -29.73 -8.52 -10.09
CA TYR A 657 -29.21 -7.81 -8.91
C TYR A 657 -27.82 -8.33 -8.53
N SER A 658 -27.62 -9.66 -8.56
CA SER A 658 -26.30 -10.27 -8.32
C SER A 658 -25.25 -9.83 -9.35
N THR A 659 -25.65 -9.67 -10.61
CA THR A 659 -24.76 -9.20 -11.68
C THR A 659 -24.41 -7.71 -11.49
N ASP A 660 -25.43 -6.86 -11.29
CA ASP A 660 -25.27 -5.41 -11.13
C ASP A 660 -24.51 -5.03 -9.83
N TYR A 661 -24.51 -5.91 -8.83
CA TYR A 661 -23.74 -5.77 -7.58
C TYR A 661 -22.23 -5.85 -7.83
N LEU A 662 -21.77 -6.72 -8.73
CA LEU A 662 -20.34 -6.91 -9.05
C LEU A 662 -19.85 -6.00 -10.20
N ASP A 663 -20.76 -5.42 -10.96
CA ASP A 663 -20.44 -4.50 -12.05
C ASP A 663 -19.80 -3.21 -11.48
N PRO A 664 -18.52 -2.90 -11.81
CA PRO A 664 -17.80 -1.75 -11.25
C PRO A 664 -18.40 -0.39 -11.62
N ASP A 665 -19.20 -0.32 -12.70
CA ASP A 665 -19.88 0.90 -13.13
C ASP A 665 -21.22 1.08 -12.41
N LYS A 666 -21.82 0.01 -11.89
CA LYS A 666 -23.10 0.06 -11.15
C LYS A 666 -22.89 -0.04 -9.65
N ARG A 667 -22.40 -1.19 -9.19
CA ARG A 667 -22.25 -1.58 -7.78
C ARG A 667 -23.55 -1.40 -7.00
N SER A 668 -24.65 -1.86 -7.58
CA SER A 668 -25.97 -1.74 -6.96
C SER A 668 -26.13 -2.66 -5.75
N ILE A 669 -27.07 -2.34 -4.87
CA ILE A 669 -27.41 -3.13 -3.68
C ILE A 669 -28.93 -3.29 -3.71
N ALA A 670 -29.43 -3.96 -4.74
CA ALA A 670 -30.83 -3.87 -5.12
C ALA A 670 -31.72 -4.84 -4.33
N ASN A 671 -32.81 -4.32 -3.77
CA ASN A 671 -33.88 -5.15 -3.23
C ASN A 671 -35.23 -4.72 -3.79
N ALA A 672 -36.17 -5.66 -3.85
CA ALA A 672 -37.58 -5.34 -4.05
C ALA A 672 -38.45 -6.04 -3.00
N VAL A 673 -39.45 -5.33 -2.48
CA VAL A 673 -40.40 -5.84 -1.48
C VAL A 673 -41.81 -5.74 -2.04
N GLN A 674 -42.61 -6.79 -1.85
CA GLN A 674 -44.04 -6.81 -2.17
C GLN A 674 -44.82 -7.63 -1.15
N VAL A 675 -45.98 -7.12 -0.72
CA VAL A 675 -46.85 -7.77 0.27
C VAL A 675 -48.14 -8.25 -0.41
N TYR A 676 -48.50 -9.51 -0.18
CA TYR A 676 -49.72 -10.15 -0.69
C TYR A 676 -50.69 -10.40 0.47
N PHE A 677 -51.96 -10.11 0.25
CA PHE A 677 -53.01 -10.23 1.25
C PHE A 677 -53.93 -11.43 0.95
N SER A 678 -54.54 -11.97 2.00
CA SER A 678 -55.42 -13.14 1.94
C SER A 678 -56.72 -12.93 1.15
N ASP A 679 -57.06 -11.68 0.81
CA ASP A 679 -58.16 -11.32 -0.09
C ASP A 679 -57.78 -11.39 -1.58
N GLY A 680 -56.55 -11.82 -1.89
CA GLY A 680 -56.01 -11.93 -3.23
C GLY A 680 -55.41 -10.63 -3.78
N THR A 681 -55.49 -9.52 -3.04
CA THR A 681 -54.84 -8.24 -3.42
C THR A 681 -53.36 -8.23 -3.03
N ALA A 682 -52.60 -7.30 -3.61
CA ALA A 682 -51.20 -7.09 -3.26
C ALA A 682 -50.85 -5.61 -3.29
N THR A 683 -49.81 -5.22 -2.54
CA THR A 683 -49.20 -3.90 -2.68
C THR A 683 -48.50 -3.78 -4.04
N GLU A 684 -48.11 -2.56 -4.39
CA GLU A 684 -47.10 -2.35 -5.43
C GLU A 684 -45.81 -3.09 -5.07
N ARG A 685 -45.05 -3.48 -6.11
CA ARG A 685 -43.70 -4.01 -5.97
C ARG A 685 -42.72 -2.84 -5.94
N ILE A 686 -42.23 -2.48 -4.76
CA ILE A 686 -41.27 -1.38 -4.61
C ILE A 686 -39.86 -1.93 -4.78
N GLU A 687 -39.18 -1.49 -5.85
CA GLU A 687 -37.78 -1.80 -6.14
C GLU A 687 -36.90 -0.60 -5.84
N VAL A 688 -35.85 -0.80 -5.05
CA VAL A 688 -34.84 0.20 -4.77
C VAL A 688 -33.48 -0.38 -5.15
N GLU A 689 -32.88 0.14 -6.21
CA GLU A 689 -31.62 -0.38 -6.77
C GLU A 689 -30.39 0.17 -6.03
N TYR A 690 -30.40 1.47 -5.71
CA TYR A 690 -29.29 2.16 -5.05
C TYR A 690 -29.74 2.68 -3.69
N PRO A 691 -29.09 2.25 -2.58
CA PRO A 691 -29.39 2.80 -1.27
C PRO A 691 -29.04 4.28 -1.23
N LEU A 692 -29.70 5.03 -0.35
CA LEU A 692 -29.49 6.47 -0.19
C LEU A 692 -28.01 6.86 -0.09
N GLY A 693 -27.20 6.09 0.65
CA GLY A 693 -25.77 6.36 0.79
C GLY A 693 -24.86 5.88 -0.34
N HIS A 694 -25.40 5.49 -1.50
CA HIS A 694 -24.61 5.18 -2.69
C HIS A 694 -24.05 6.45 -3.37
N ARG A 695 -22.92 6.36 -4.08
CA ARG A 695 -22.32 7.51 -4.81
C ARG A 695 -23.34 8.20 -5.73
N ARG A 696 -24.15 7.43 -6.44
CA ARG A 696 -25.21 7.91 -7.35
C ARG A 696 -26.30 8.76 -6.69
N ARG A 697 -26.49 8.64 -5.37
CA ARG A 697 -27.49 9.40 -4.59
C ARG A 697 -26.83 10.39 -3.61
N ARG A 698 -25.55 10.74 -3.82
CA ARG A 698 -24.78 11.61 -2.91
C ARG A 698 -25.44 12.95 -2.60
N ALA A 699 -26.00 13.62 -3.62
CA ALA A 699 -26.67 14.90 -3.42
C ALA A 699 -27.88 14.80 -2.47
N GLU A 700 -28.63 13.69 -2.55
CA GLU A 700 -29.75 13.39 -1.65
C GLU A 700 -29.26 12.96 -0.25
N ALA A 701 -28.14 12.23 -0.20
CA ALA A 701 -27.57 11.70 1.03
C ALA A 701 -26.92 12.77 1.93
N LEU A 702 -26.25 13.77 1.36
CA LEU A 702 -25.41 14.71 2.12
C LEU A 702 -26.18 15.48 3.21
N PRO A 703 -27.37 16.07 2.94
CA PRO A 703 -28.16 16.71 3.99
C PRO A 703 -28.55 15.74 5.11
N LYS A 704 -28.86 14.48 4.75
CA LYS A 704 -29.25 13.44 5.70
C LYS A 704 -28.07 12.92 6.52
N LEU A 705 -26.86 12.89 5.96
CA LEU A 705 -25.62 12.60 6.69
C LEU A 705 -25.31 13.70 7.71
N ARG A 706 -25.54 14.96 7.34
CA ARG A 706 -25.42 16.09 8.27
C ARG A 706 -26.44 15.96 9.42
N ASP A 707 -27.70 15.63 9.10
CA ASP A 707 -28.73 15.36 10.11
C ASP A 707 -28.33 14.20 11.04
N LYS A 708 -27.85 13.08 10.48
CA LYS A 708 -27.34 11.92 11.22
C LYS A 708 -26.21 12.33 12.17
N PHE A 709 -25.22 13.08 11.66
CA PHE A 709 -24.11 13.58 12.48
C PHE A 709 -24.62 14.43 13.65
N ARG A 710 -25.49 15.41 13.38
CA ARG A 710 -26.08 16.28 14.40
C ARG A 710 -26.82 15.49 15.49
N VAL A 711 -27.64 14.51 15.11
CA VAL A 711 -28.35 13.63 16.06
C VAL A 711 -27.37 12.82 16.91
N ASN A 712 -26.37 12.22 16.26
CA ASN A 712 -25.40 11.36 16.93
C ASN A 712 -24.51 12.14 17.92
N VAL A 713 -23.99 13.29 17.49
CA VAL A 713 -23.15 14.18 18.31
C VAL A 713 -23.97 14.78 19.47
N GLY A 714 -25.24 15.11 19.21
CA GLY A 714 -26.18 15.61 20.22
C GLY A 714 -26.51 14.61 21.33
N SER A 715 -26.21 13.32 21.13
CA SER A 715 -26.31 12.32 22.19
C SER A 715 -25.26 12.48 23.30
N ARG A 716 -24.20 13.25 23.04
CA ARG A 716 -23.06 13.44 23.95
C ARG A 716 -22.78 14.90 24.31
N PHE A 717 -23.04 15.83 23.40
CA PHE A 717 -22.70 17.25 23.58
C PHE A 717 -23.91 18.17 23.58
N ALA A 718 -23.77 19.32 24.26
CA ALA A 718 -24.80 20.36 24.31
C ALA A 718 -25.03 21.02 22.93
N PRO A 719 -26.24 21.57 22.65
CA PRO A 719 -26.61 22.08 21.34
C PRO A 719 -25.63 23.08 20.71
N GLY A 720 -25.05 23.99 21.51
CA GLY A 720 -24.07 24.95 21.00
C GLY A 720 -22.82 24.30 20.41
N ARG A 721 -22.28 23.27 21.07
CA ARG A 721 -21.12 22.51 20.56
C ARG A 721 -21.50 21.67 19.35
N VAL A 722 -22.70 21.09 19.32
CA VAL A 722 -23.20 20.35 18.15
C VAL A 722 -23.22 21.26 16.91
N SER A 723 -23.75 22.48 17.06
CA SER A 723 -23.79 23.46 15.97
C SER A 723 -22.39 23.89 15.49
N SER A 724 -21.42 24.06 16.40
CA SER A 724 -20.03 24.32 16.01
C SER A 724 -19.40 23.16 15.23
N LEU A 725 -19.60 21.92 15.68
CA LEU A 725 -19.07 20.73 15.02
C LEU A 725 -19.71 20.48 13.65
N GLU A 726 -21.00 20.80 13.48
CA GLU A 726 -21.72 20.64 12.22
C GLU A 726 -21.15 21.53 11.10
N GLN A 727 -20.56 22.68 11.45
CA GLN A 727 -19.94 23.59 10.48
C GLN A 727 -18.77 22.96 9.71
N PHE A 728 -18.15 21.89 10.23
CA PHE A 728 -17.09 21.18 9.52
C PHE A 728 -17.53 20.52 8.21
N PHE A 729 -18.84 20.32 7.98
CA PHE A 729 -19.31 19.89 6.67
C PHE A 729 -19.07 20.94 5.58
N ASP A 730 -19.20 22.23 5.94
CA ASP A 730 -19.11 23.39 5.04
C ASP A 730 -17.72 24.03 5.04
N ALA A 731 -16.85 23.66 5.97
CA ALA A 731 -15.49 24.17 6.06
C ALA A 731 -14.70 23.77 4.79
N GLY A 732 -14.31 24.78 4.00
CA GLY A 732 -13.50 24.63 2.79
C GLY A 732 -12.05 24.26 3.11
N ASP A 733 -11.10 24.97 2.51
CA ASP A 733 -9.68 24.73 2.74
C ASP A 733 -9.24 25.00 4.19
N ASP A 734 -9.95 25.86 4.92
CA ASP A 734 -9.72 26.13 6.35
C ASP A 734 -9.77 24.85 7.21
N PHE A 735 -10.60 23.87 6.82
CA PHE A 735 -10.63 22.57 7.50
C PHE A 735 -9.30 21.85 7.35
N ASN A 736 -8.74 21.84 6.14
CA ASN A 736 -7.53 21.09 5.81
C ASN A 736 -6.32 21.59 6.60
N ASP A 737 -6.26 22.89 6.87
CA ASP A 737 -5.15 23.53 7.56
C ASP A 737 -5.32 23.56 9.10
N MET A 738 -6.47 23.12 9.62
CA MET A 738 -6.70 23.03 11.05
C MET A 738 -5.71 22.04 11.70
N PRO A 739 -4.98 22.44 12.77
CA PRO A 739 -4.13 21.53 13.51
C PRO A 739 -4.92 20.37 14.10
N VAL A 740 -4.40 19.14 13.99
CA VAL A 740 -5.12 17.95 14.46
C VAL A 740 -5.48 18.05 15.95
N ARG A 741 -4.56 18.53 16.80
CA ARG A 741 -4.83 18.73 18.23
C ARG A 741 -6.02 19.66 18.50
N ASN A 742 -6.23 20.68 17.67
CA ASN A 742 -7.35 21.61 17.83
C ASN A 742 -8.66 20.93 17.45
N PHE A 743 -8.69 20.26 16.30
CA PHE A 743 -9.84 19.45 15.88
C PHE A 743 -10.24 18.44 16.95
N MET A 744 -9.28 17.66 17.47
CA MET A 744 -9.54 16.65 18.49
C MET A 744 -10.01 17.24 19.83
N ASN A 745 -9.60 18.47 20.17
CA ASN A 745 -10.07 19.16 21.37
C ASN A 745 -11.56 19.56 21.28
N GLU A 746 -12.08 19.87 20.09
CA GLU A 746 -13.51 20.15 19.89
C GLU A 746 -14.40 18.94 20.26
N PHE A 747 -13.84 17.73 20.13
CA PHE A 747 -14.51 16.48 20.47
C PHE A 747 -14.17 15.95 21.88
N ALA A 748 -13.32 16.63 22.66
CA ALA A 748 -13.00 16.18 24.01
C ALA A 748 -14.15 16.53 24.98
N GLN A 749 -14.39 15.68 25.99
CA GLN A 749 -15.16 16.14 27.14
C GLN A 749 -14.30 17.07 27.98
N THR A 750 -14.84 18.28 28.21
CA THR A 750 -14.29 19.29 29.11
C THR A 750 -14.74 19.01 30.53
#